data_AF-A0A354HS09-F1
#
_entry.id   AF-A0A354HS09-F1
#
_cell.length_a   1.000
_cell.length_b   1.000
_cell.length_c   1.000
_cell.angle_alpha   90.00
_cell.angle_beta   90.00
_cell.angle_gamma   90.00
#
_symmetry.space_group_name_H-M   'P 1'
#
loop_
_entity.id
_entity.type
_entity.pdbx_description
1 polymer ?
#
loop_
_entity_poly.entity_id
_entity_poly.type
_entity_poly.pdbx_seq_one_letter_code
_entity_poly.pdbx_strand_id
1 'polypeptide(L)'
;MKMKWRTKLVLCLAIITMLLPGLFIFEPQYASASYYFESGSGTESDPYIVSTPEHLDNVRLFPNAYFLQAEDIDLADWPDWMPICSSSNPFAGEYNGGGHIISNLTIIGEDLVNFGLFGRIGEGGAVKNLRLTNFNIDVLFTAGTLVGENLGTIEHCHARGGSVTCHGPNAGGLAGRNIGLIKFCSADVQVSGREIAGGLVGVMDIREESRIENSYALGKVDTIEYGAGGLVGILSRGIISACFAQGEVSGSDSVGGLAGASYAEIANSFATGKVTANITGGGLIGTSNSAVINCYSIGSVSTSELCGGLIGRRTGGTITSCYYDSETSGQSDEGKGIPKTTDEMYGSPSPYIFHNWSSDYWNFNIPNQYPLLNSLWGTLKVTILPPEAVYAGAKWSIDGGHSWLDSNTEHYVTPGRYSVIFKAIPGWDVPSGKTPKYVDLWQNVTATRNYSRRLYTIAATATPENSGTVSGAGTYYYGDTVILSAVPAPGFQFFHWRENKTIVSSSEKLELTVYEDHNLVAVFKPREYSISVSVIPSEGGSVTGAGTYNHGSNVTLKATPNQGYRFVNWTEAGNEVSSEAVYIFSASANRVLTANFEPIGVERIAGSNRYGTAIEISKRGWPQGAGTVILARGDDYADALAGVPLAYQLNAPILLTRTNALTSSTKEEIIRLGTNRVIILGGTGAVSDAVFQELVAMGLNVERISGSGRYDTAAEIAREMAKGGPIDTAFIAVGTNFADALSSSSYAAKAGCPILLVQTTRIPAATETVLSELGITKTNVIGGDGVINGTVFSLLPGAERIAGSNRYSTAIALAEKFLPAATKQAYIATGLDFPDAIAGGVLAAKYNSGVLLVRGDLSAPNQTVQDFLLTKGIVSAGIFGGTGAVTAELEQWFRDNLN
;
A
#
# COMPACT_ATOMS: atom_id res chain seq x y z
N MET A 1 24.41 -66.61 -20.20
CA MET A 1 22.97 -66.61 -20.55
C MET A 1 22.30 -67.79 -19.85
N LYS A 2 21.57 -67.57 -18.76
CA LYS A 2 20.93 -68.63 -17.96
C LYS A 2 19.52 -68.90 -18.51
N MET A 3 19.40 -69.80 -19.49
CA MET A 3 18.10 -70.40 -19.85
C MET A 3 17.68 -71.36 -18.73
N LYS A 4 16.47 -71.16 -18.17
CA LYS A 4 15.88 -72.04 -17.14
C LYS A 4 15.55 -73.42 -17.72
N TRP A 5 15.67 -74.46 -16.88
CA TRP A 5 15.59 -75.89 -17.24
C TRP A 5 14.29 -76.35 -17.91
N ARG A 6 13.17 -75.65 -17.74
CA ARG A 6 11.84 -76.05 -18.25
C ARG A 6 11.72 -75.97 -19.77
N THR A 7 12.39 -75.00 -20.41
CA THR A 7 12.38 -74.81 -21.87
C THR A 7 13.20 -75.88 -22.60
N LYS A 8 14.21 -76.48 -21.94
CA LYS A 8 15.03 -77.55 -22.54
C LYS A 8 14.25 -78.85 -22.75
N LEU A 9 13.28 -79.16 -21.89
CA LEU A 9 12.56 -80.44 -21.97
C LEU A 9 11.57 -80.44 -23.15
N VAL A 10 10.82 -79.35 -23.32
CA VAL A 10 9.78 -79.22 -24.35
C VAL A 10 10.39 -79.07 -25.75
N LEU A 11 11.48 -78.29 -25.89
CA LEU A 11 12.19 -78.16 -27.16
C LEU A 11 12.91 -79.46 -27.56
N CYS A 12 13.47 -80.22 -26.60
CA CYS A 12 14.05 -81.53 -26.88
C CYS A 12 13.00 -82.55 -27.34
N LEU A 13 11.80 -82.55 -26.74
CA LEU A 13 10.69 -83.43 -27.16
C LEU A 13 10.17 -83.10 -28.57
N ALA A 14 10.08 -81.81 -28.94
CA ALA A 14 9.66 -81.38 -30.28
C ALA A 14 10.72 -81.64 -31.38
N ILE A 15 12.01 -81.58 -31.03
CA ILE A 15 13.10 -81.89 -31.98
C ILE A 15 13.23 -83.41 -32.20
N ILE A 16 12.96 -84.23 -31.17
CA ILE A 16 13.01 -85.69 -31.25
C ILE A 16 11.88 -86.26 -32.13
N THR A 17 10.70 -85.63 -32.17
CA THR A 17 9.57 -86.08 -33.02
C THR A 17 9.75 -85.73 -34.51
N MET A 18 10.56 -84.71 -34.85
CA MET A 18 10.86 -84.35 -36.25
C MET A 18 11.95 -85.22 -36.90
N LEU A 19 12.79 -85.90 -36.13
CA LEU A 19 13.98 -86.60 -36.65
C LEU A 19 13.80 -88.11 -36.87
N LEU A 20 12.70 -88.73 -36.42
CA LEU A 20 12.48 -90.18 -36.51
C LEU A 20 11.00 -90.53 -36.80
N PRO A 21 10.57 -90.61 -38.07
CA PRO A 21 9.23 -91.06 -38.40
C PRO A 21 9.15 -92.59 -38.29
N GLY A 22 8.52 -93.11 -37.23
CA GLY A 22 8.28 -94.56 -37.10
C GLY A 22 8.07 -95.17 -35.71
N LEU A 23 8.15 -94.41 -34.61
CA LEU A 23 7.78 -94.94 -33.29
C LEU A 23 6.30 -94.69 -33.00
N PHE A 24 5.51 -95.77 -32.95
CA PHE A 24 4.18 -95.76 -32.37
C PHE A 24 4.27 -95.50 -30.86
N ILE A 25 3.59 -94.42 -30.45
CA ILE A 25 2.85 -94.21 -29.19
C ILE A 25 3.58 -94.65 -27.92
N PHE A 26 4.39 -93.72 -27.38
CA PHE A 26 4.19 -93.38 -25.98
C PHE A 26 3.16 -92.25 -25.94
N GLU A 27 1.89 -92.58 -25.71
CA GLU A 27 1.02 -91.63 -25.02
C GLU A 27 1.75 -91.29 -23.73
N PRO A 28 2.09 -90.02 -23.46
CA PRO A 28 2.42 -89.66 -22.10
C PRO A 28 1.24 -90.15 -21.27
N GLN A 29 1.49 -90.95 -20.24
CA GLN A 29 0.52 -91.10 -19.16
C GLN A 29 0.30 -89.67 -18.65
N TYR A 30 -0.70 -88.98 -19.19
CA TYR A 30 -1.09 -87.67 -18.71
C TYR A 30 -1.38 -87.88 -17.23
N ALA A 31 -0.63 -87.21 -16.36
CA ALA A 31 -1.13 -86.92 -15.04
C ALA A 31 -2.56 -86.42 -15.23
N SER A 32 -3.52 -86.95 -14.47
CA SER A 32 -4.92 -86.56 -14.57
C SER A 32 -5.02 -85.03 -14.57
N ALA A 33 -6.00 -84.46 -15.25
CA ALA A 33 -6.11 -83.00 -15.38
C ALA A 33 -6.13 -82.25 -14.02
N SER A 34 -6.47 -82.94 -12.93
CA SER A 34 -6.29 -82.52 -11.54
C SER A 34 -4.84 -82.19 -11.12
N TYR A 35 -3.84 -82.46 -11.95
CA TYR A 35 -2.45 -82.06 -11.76
C TYR A 35 -2.18 -80.64 -12.31
N TYR A 36 -2.96 -80.19 -13.29
CA TYR A 36 -2.74 -78.93 -14.00
C TYR A 36 -3.68 -77.81 -13.52
N PHE A 37 -4.84 -78.18 -12.98
CA PHE A 37 -5.88 -77.26 -12.54
C PHE A 37 -6.37 -77.64 -11.16
N GLU A 38 -6.99 -76.67 -10.47
CA GLU A 38 -7.52 -76.84 -9.12
C GLU A 38 -8.61 -77.93 -9.05
N SER A 39 -9.54 -77.92 -10.00
CA SER A 39 -10.62 -78.89 -10.14
C SER A 39 -11.26 -78.83 -11.53
N GLY A 40 -12.27 -79.67 -11.76
CA GLY A 40 -13.04 -79.74 -13.01
C GLY A 40 -12.57 -80.84 -13.96
N SER A 41 -13.43 -81.21 -14.90
CA SER A 41 -13.15 -82.19 -15.97
C SER A 41 -12.94 -81.55 -17.35
N GLY A 42 -13.08 -80.21 -17.44
CA GLY A 42 -12.87 -79.46 -18.68
C GLY A 42 -14.04 -79.52 -19.65
N THR A 43 -15.22 -79.93 -19.18
CA THR A 43 -16.48 -79.93 -19.94
C THR A 43 -17.29 -78.67 -19.66
N GLU A 44 -18.28 -78.35 -20.50
CA GLU A 44 -19.15 -77.18 -20.29
C GLU A 44 -19.86 -77.18 -18.94
N SER A 45 -20.35 -78.34 -18.48
CA SER A 45 -21.02 -78.47 -17.18
C SER A 45 -20.08 -78.52 -15.98
N ASP A 46 -18.79 -78.75 -16.22
CA ASP A 46 -17.76 -78.93 -15.19
C ASP A 46 -16.40 -78.46 -15.72
N PRO A 47 -16.21 -77.12 -15.86
CA PRO A 47 -15.02 -76.53 -16.47
C PRO A 47 -13.81 -76.65 -15.55
N TYR A 48 -12.61 -76.62 -16.13
CA TYR A 48 -11.37 -76.51 -15.36
C TYR A 48 -11.29 -75.16 -14.64
N ILE A 49 -10.95 -75.19 -13.35
CA ILE A 49 -10.85 -73.99 -12.52
C ILE A 49 -9.46 -73.36 -12.62
N VAL A 50 -9.42 -72.07 -12.96
CA VAL A 50 -8.21 -71.28 -13.17
C VAL A 50 -8.11 -70.19 -12.08
N SER A 51 -7.12 -70.29 -11.21
CA SER A 51 -7.00 -69.44 -10.01
C SER A 51 -5.59 -68.87 -9.82
N THR A 52 -4.63 -69.29 -10.64
CA THR A 52 -3.21 -68.92 -10.52
C THR A 52 -2.61 -68.64 -11.89
N PRO A 53 -1.49 -67.89 -11.97
CA PRO A 53 -0.72 -67.73 -13.20
C PRO A 53 -0.33 -69.07 -13.85
N GLU A 54 0.03 -70.08 -13.05
CA GLU A 54 0.36 -71.42 -13.54
C GLU A 54 -0.84 -72.13 -14.17
N HIS A 55 -2.04 -72.05 -13.57
CA HIS A 55 -3.25 -72.61 -14.16
C HIS A 55 -3.57 -71.93 -15.49
N LEU A 56 -3.43 -70.60 -15.55
CA LEU A 56 -3.64 -69.83 -16.78
C LEU A 56 -2.65 -70.25 -17.87
N ASP A 57 -1.38 -70.44 -17.52
CA ASP A 57 -0.37 -70.94 -18.45
C ASP A 57 -0.71 -72.35 -18.97
N ASN A 58 -1.27 -73.23 -18.13
CA ASN A 58 -1.65 -74.59 -18.49
C ASN A 58 -2.84 -74.66 -19.48
N VAL A 59 -3.64 -73.61 -19.63
CA VAL A 59 -4.78 -73.57 -20.59
C VAL A 59 -4.31 -73.96 -22.01
N ARG A 60 -3.09 -73.59 -22.40
CA ARG A 60 -2.50 -73.89 -23.72
C ARG A 60 -2.39 -75.39 -24.02
N LEU A 61 -2.41 -76.25 -22.99
CA LEU A 61 -2.30 -77.69 -23.12
C LEU A 61 -3.64 -78.36 -23.46
N PHE A 62 -4.76 -77.67 -23.25
CA PHE A 62 -6.10 -78.20 -23.43
C PHE A 62 -6.97 -77.27 -24.30
N PRO A 63 -6.61 -77.06 -25.58
CA PRO A 63 -7.18 -76.02 -26.43
C PRO A 63 -8.69 -76.18 -26.73
N ASN A 64 -9.28 -77.34 -26.46
CA ASN A 64 -10.69 -77.65 -26.73
C ASN A 64 -11.55 -77.75 -25.45
N ALA A 65 -10.97 -77.47 -24.28
CA ALA A 65 -11.66 -77.62 -23.00
C ALA A 65 -12.37 -76.34 -22.55
N TYR A 66 -13.20 -76.46 -21.51
CA TYR A 66 -13.90 -75.35 -20.87
C TYR A 66 -13.18 -74.95 -19.59
N PHE A 67 -13.04 -73.65 -19.37
CA PHE A 67 -12.33 -73.06 -18.24
C PHE A 67 -13.18 -71.99 -17.55
N LEU A 68 -13.10 -71.92 -16.23
CA LEU A 68 -13.68 -70.87 -15.41
C LEU A 68 -12.60 -70.27 -14.51
N GLN A 69 -12.34 -68.98 -14.64
CA GLN A 69 -11.48 -68.25 -13.73
C GLN A 69 -12.23 -67.98 -12.41
N ALA A 70 -11.61 -68.31 -11.29
CA ALA A 70 -12.20 -68.15 -9.96
C ALA A 70 -11.53 -67.05 -9.12
N GLU A 71 -10.37 -66.54 -9.55
CA GLU A 71 -9.59 -65.54 -8.81
C GLU A 71 -8.99 -64.51 -9.77
N ASP A 72 -8.63 -63.33 -9.25
CA ASP A 72 -7.82 -62.35 -9.99
C ASP A 72 -6.37 -62.86 -10.13
N ILE A 73 -5.77 -62.69 -11.31
CA ILE A 73 -4.44 -63.21 -11.66
C ILE A 73 -3.49 -62.06 -11.98
N ASP A 74 -2.33 -62.03 -11.32
CA ASP A 74 -1.26 -61.06 -11.58
C ASP A 74 -0.08 -61.76 -12.29
N LEU A 75 0.31 -61.23 -13.45
CA LEU A 75 1.40 -61.75 -14.29
C LEU A 75 2.70 -60.96 -14.17
N ALA A 76 2.86 -60.08 -13.18
CA ALA A 76 4.07 -59.27 -13.00
C ALA A 76 5.36 -60.12 -12.89
N ASP A 77 5.29 -61.31 -12.29
CA ASP A 77 6.42 -62.23 -12.14
C ASP A 77 6.60 -63.20 -13.35
N TRP A 78 5.87 -62.97 -14.44
CA TRP A 78 5.83 -63.79 -15.66
C TRP A 78 6.28 -63.02 -16.93
N PRO A 79 7.53 -62.52 -16.99
CA PRO A 79 7.99 -61.62 -18.06
C PRO A 79 8.17 -62.27 -19.44
N ASP A 80 8.28 -63.60 -19.50
CA ASP A 80 8.48 -64.37 -20.74
C ASP A 80 7.17 -65.02 -21.21
N TRP A 81 6.04 -64.28 -21.15
CA TRP A 81 4.73 -64.83 -21.49
C TRP A 81 4.67 -65.24 -22.96
N MET A 82 4.31 -66.51 -23.20
CA MET A 82 3.97 -67.00 -24.52
C MET A 82 2.45 -66.95 -24.71
N PRO A 83 1.92 -66.41 -25.82
CA PRO A 83 0.48 -66.40 -26.07
C PRO A 83 -0.14 -67.80 -25.95
N ILE A 84 -1.33 -67.90 -25.35
CA ILE A 84 -2.09 -69.15 -25.25
C ILE A 84 -2.53 -69.54 -26.66
N CYS A 85 -2.17 -70.74 -27.10
CA CYS A 85 -2.46 -71.26 -28.43
C CYS A 85 -1.84 -70.42 -29.57
N SER A 86 -1.84 -70.95 -30.80
CA SER A 86 -1.22 -70.29 -31.96
C SER A 86 -2.04 -70.53 -33.24
N SER A 87 -1.58 -69.99 -34.37
CA SER A 87 -2.21 -70.27 -35.67
C SER A 87 -2.23 -71.76 -36.04
N SER A 88 -1.23 -72.53 -35.62
CA SER A 88 -1.11 -73.97 -35.87
C SER A 88 -1.93 -74.85 -34.91
N ASN A 89 -2.29 -74.31 -33.76
CA ASN A 89 -3.09 -74.98 -32.73
C ASN A 89 -3.97 -73.93 -32.04
N PRO A 90 -5.08 -73.51 -32.66
CA PRO A 90 -5.92 -72.44 -32.16
C PRO A 90 -6.73 -72.88 -30.94
N PHE A 91 -7.11 -71.93 -30.08
CA PHE A 91 -8.02 -72.19 -28.96
C PHE A 91 -9.46 -72.36 -29.48
N ALA A 92 -10.05 -73.53 -29.30
CA ALA A 92 -11.41 -73.87 -29.76
C ALA A 92 -12.37 -74.23 -28.61
N GLY A 93 -11.92 -74.16 -27.36
CA GLY A 93 -12.73 -74.31 -26.15
C GLY A 93 -13.35 -72.99 -25.67
N GLU A 94 -13.78 -72.94 -24.41
CA GLU A 94 -14.31 -71.72 -23.78
C GLU A 94 -13.46 -71.31 -22.58
N TYR A 95 -13.00 -70.06 -22.53
CA TYR A 95 -12.43 -69.46 -21.33
C TYR A 95 -13.39 -68.40 -20.77
N ASN A 96 -14.03 -68.71 -19.65
CA ASN A 96 -14.89 -67.77 -18.94
C ASN A 96 -14.13 -67.14 -17.77
N GLY A 97 -13.88 -65.84 -17.84
CA GLY A 97 -13.15 -65.08 -16.83
C GLY A 97 -13.94 -64.84 -15.53
N GLY A 98 -15.24 -65.17 -15.46
CA GLY A 98 -16.04 -64.99 -14.24
C GLY A 98 -16.20 -63.54 -13.76
N GLY A 99 -15.76 -62.56 -14.55
CA GLY A 99 -15.64 -61.15 -14.17
C GLY A 99 -14.30 -60.80 -13.46
N HIS A 100 -13.41 -61.77 -13.29
CA HIS A 100 -12.10 -61.57 -12.66
C HIS A 100 -11.12 -60.83 -13.57
N ILE A 101 -10.07 -60.32 -12.94
CA ILE A 101 -9.02 -59.52 -13.55
C ILE A 101 -7.81 -60.41 -13.87
N ILE A 102 -7.20 -60.21 -15.03
CA ILE A 102 -5.81 -60.57 -15.31
C ILE A 102 -5.04 -59.26 -15.46
N SER A 103 -3.90 -59.13 -14.77
CA SER A 103 -3.13 -57.88 -14.73
C SER A 103 -1.65 -58.04 -15.05
N ASN A 104 -1.01 -56.94 -15.43
CA ASN A 104 0.44 -56.80 -15.55
C ASN A 104 1.13 -57.71 -16.59
N LEU A 105 0.38 -58.17 -17.61
CA LEU A 105 0.97 -58.93 -18.72
C LEU A 105 1.93 -58.04 -19.52
N THR A 106 3.17 -58.51 -19.66
CA THR A 106 4.19 -57.87 -20.51
C THR A 106 4.63 -58.83 -21.61
N ILE A 107 4.59 -58.38 -22.86
CA ILE A 107 5.07 -59.14 -24.03
C ILE A 107 5.93 -58.21 -24.88
N ILE A 108 7.25 -58.44 -24.91
CA ILE A 108 8.22 -57.61 -25.64
C ILE A 108 9.14 -58.54 -26.44
N GLY A 109 9.29 -58.35 -27.76
CA GLY A 109 10.28 -59.13 -28.53
C GLY A 109 10.18 -59.08 -30.06
N GLU A 110 11.29 -59.44 -30.72
CA GLU A 110 11.51 -59.29 -32.17
C GLU A 110 11.05 -60.48 -33.06
N ASP A 111 10.83 -61.69 -32.52
CA ASP A 111 10.67 -62.91 -33.34
C ASP A 111 9.28 -63.58 -33.30
N LEU A 112 8.26 -62.91 -32.79
CA LEU A 112 6.96 -63.54 -32.49
C LEU A 112 5.88 -63.12 -33.52
N VAL A 113 4.97 -64.04 -33.86
CA VAL A 113 4.12 -63.95 -35.06
C VAL A 113 2.72 -63.39 -34.78
N ASN A 114 2.19 -63.49 -33.56
CA ASN A 114 0.89 -62.92 -33.13
C ASN A 114 0.90 -62.74 -31.61
N PHE A 115 0.33 -61.64 -31.11
CA PHE A 115 0.54 -61.24 -29.71
C PHE A 115 -0.74 -60.84 -28.99
N GLY A 116 -0.79 -61.25 -27.73
CA GLY A 116 -1.87 -61.06 -26.77
C GLY A 116 -1.84 -62.15 -25.72
N LEU A 117 -2.81 -62.14 -24.81
CA LEU A 117 -3.00 -63.24 -23.87
C LEU A 117 -3.19 -64.57 -24.62
N PHE A 118 -3.99 -64.57 -25.69
CA PHE A 118 -4.16 -65.64 -26.65
C PHE A 118 -3.47 -65.31 -27.99
N GLY A 119 -2.81 -66.29 -28.60
CA GLY A 119 -2.25 -66.12 -29.94
C GLY A 119 -3.34 -66.13 -31.00
N ARG A 120 -4.25 -67.11 -30.92
CA ARG A 120 -5.40 -67.24 -31.80
C ARG A 120 -6.57 -67.96 -31.14
N ILE A 121 -7.75 -67.36 -31.22
CA ILE A 121 -9.04 -68.01 -30.93
C ILE A 121 -9.58 -68.55 -32.25
N GLY A 122 -9.79 -69.86 -32.32
CA GLY A 122 -10.30 -70.57 -33.50
C GLY A 122 -11.81 -70.50 -33.64
N GLU A 123 -12.32 -71.03 -34.76
CA GLU A 123 -13.76 -71.24 -34.93
C GLU A 123 -14.30 -72.15 -33.83
N GLY A 124 -15.45 -71.79 -33.25
CA GLY A 124 -16.03 -72.48 -32.09
C GLY A 124 -15.42 -72.09 -30.74
N GLY A 125 -14.25 -71.46 -30.72
CA GLY A 125 -13.63 -70.97 -29.50
C GLY A 125 -14.34 -69.74 -28.93
N ALA A 126 -14.32 -69.59 -27.60
CA ALA A 126 -14.91 -68.44 -26.93
C ALA A 126 -14.08 -67.92 -25.75
N VAL A 127 -13.99 -66.60 -25.61
CA VAL A 127 -13.48 -65.95 -24.39
C VAL A 127 -14.52 -64.97 -23.87
N LYS A 128 -14.91 -65.12 -22.60
CA LYS A 128 -16.04 -64.39 -22.03
C LYS A 128 -15.73 -63.79 -20.66
N ASN A 129 -16.39 -62.71 -20.29
CA ASN A 129 -16.41 -62.14 -18.93
C ASN A 129 -15.02 -61.91 -18.32
N LEU A 130 -14.08 -61.38 -19.09
CA LEU A 130 -12.69 -61.23 -18.66
C LEU A 130 -12.27 -59.76 -18.60
N ARG A 131 -11.64 -59.35 -17.50
CA ARG A 131 -11.07 -58.01 -17.35
C ARG A 131 -9.55 -58.08 -17.45
N LEU A 132 -8.97 -57.21 -18.26
CA LEU A 132 -7.53 -57.11 -18.49
C LEU A 132 -7.09 -55.72 -18.04
N THR A 133 -6.17 -55.63 -17.06
CA THR A 133 -5.62 -54.35 -16.60
C THR A 133 -4.09 -54.23 -16.68
N ASN A 134 -3.60 -53.03 -17.03
CA ASN A 134 -2.16 -52.68 -17.02
C ASN A 134 -1.27 -53.58 -17.90
N PHE A 135 -1.52 -53.61 -19.22
CA PHE A 135 -0.78 -54.45 -20.17
C PHE A 135 0.34 -53.67 -20.85
N ASN A 136 1.44 -54.32 -21.20
CA ASN A 136 2.49 -53.73 -22.03
C ASN A 136 2.90 -54.69 -23.14
N ILE A 137 2.44 -54.41 -24.36
CA ILE A 137 2.73 -55.21 -25.55
C ILE A 137 3.55 -54.37 -26.52
N ASP A 138 4.73 -54.84 -26.90
CA ASP A 138 5.63 -54.18 -27.86
C ASP A 138 6.26 -55.19 -28.83
N VAL A 139 5.79 -55.20 -30.09
CA VAL A 139 5.89 -56.37 -30.96
C VAL A 139 5.96 -56.04 -32.47
N LEU A 140 6.36 -57.00 -33.33
CA LEU A 140 6.63 -56.75 -34.76
C LEU A 140 5.56 -57.18 -35.78
N PHE A 141 4.45 -57.84 -35.40
CA PHE A 141 3.49 -58.39 -36.39
C PHE A 141 2.02 -57.99 -36.19
N THR A 142 1.25 -58.76 -35.42
CA THR A 142 -0.17 -58.46 -35.15
C THR A 142 -0.41 -58.54 -33.65
N ALA A 143 -0.95 -57.46 -33.07
CA ALA A 143 -1.01 -57.28 -31.63
C ALA A 143 -2.43 -56.94 -31.16
N GLY A 144 -2.89 -57.63 -30.12
CA GLY A 144 -4.05 -57.26 -29.32
C GLY A 144 -3.82 -57.60 -27.85
N THR A 145 -4.42 -56.87 -26.92
CA THR A 145 -4.27 -57.18 -25.48
C THR A 145 -4.78 -58.57 -25.14
N LEU A 146 -5.98 -58.90 -25.62
CA LEU A 146 -6.59 -60.20 -25.38
C LEU A 146 -6.10 -61.24 -26.40
N VAL A 147 -6.10 -60.89 -27.68
CA VAL A 147 -5.83 -61.86 -28.75
C VAL A 147 -5.15 -61.25 -29.96
N GLY A 148 -4.21 -61.99 -30.56
CA GLY A 148 -3.65 -61.64 -31.87
C GLY A 148 -4.71 -61.76 -32.99
N GLU A 149 -5.27 -62.96 -33.17
CA GLU A 149 -6.32 -63.24 -34.16
C GLU A 149 -7.57 -63.90 -33.55
N ASN A 150 -8.75 -63.31 -33.77
CA ASN A 150 -10.04 -63.88 -33.37
C ASN A 150 -10.82 -64.44 -34.56
N LEU A 151 -11.15 -65.73 -34.54
CA LEU A 151 -12.13 -66.38 -35.43
C LEU A 151 -13.37 -66.87 -34.66
N GLY A 152 -13.34 -66.78 -33.33
CA GLY A 152 -14.40 -67.26 -32.44
C GLY A 152 -15.25 -66.13 -31.88
N THR A 153 -15.69 -66.29 -30.64
CA THR A 153 -16.52 -65.31 -29.92
C THR A 153 -15.74 -64.67 -28.78
N ILE A 154 -15.74 -63.35 -28.72
CA ILE A 154 -15.27 -62.57 -27.57
C ILE A 154 -16.44 -61.77 -27.04
N GLU A 155 -16.78 -61.96 -25.77
CA GLU A 155 -17.98 -61.36 -25.18
C GLU A 155 -17.71 -60.86 -23.76
N HIS A 156 -18.22 -59.67 -23.41
CA HIS A 156 -18.04 -59.09 -22.06
C HIS A 156 -16.56 -59.04 -21.61
N CYS A 157 -15.65 -58.73 -22.54
CA CYS A 157 -14.22 -58.63 -22.28
C CYS A 157 -13.76 -57.18 -22.32
N HIS A 158 -13.01 -56.75 -21.31
CA HIS A 158 -12.67 -55.34 -21.10
C HIS A 158 -11.16 -55.17 -20.83
N ALA A 159 -10.47 -54.43 -21.70
CA ALA A 159 -9.07 -54.08 -21.51
C ALA A 159 -8.94 -52.63 -21.03
N ARG A 160 -8.16 -52.38 -19.97
CA ARG A 160 -8.02 -51.06 -19.37
C ARG A 160 -6.60 -50.78 -18.85
N GLY A 161 -6.05 -49.67 -19.31
CA GLY A 161 -4.71 -49.22 -18.93
C GLY A 161 -3.62 -50.02 -19.63
N GLY A 162 -2.44 -49.41 -19.73
CA GLY A 162 -1.32 -49.96 -20.48
C GLY A 162 -1.28 -49.53 -21.94
N SER A 163 -0.43 -50.21 -22.72
CA SER A 163 -0.14 -49.88 -24.12
C SER A 163 0.05 -51.10 -25.00
N VAL A 164 -0.35 -50.97 -26.27
CA VAL A 164 -0.05 -51.88 -27.37
C VAL A 164 0.72 -51.12 -28.44
N THR A 165 2.00 -51.44 -28.61
CA THR A 165 2.87 -50.96 -29.69
C THR A 165 3.10 -52.10 -30.67
N CYS A 166 2.76 -51.88 -31.94
CA CYS A 166 2.97 -52.85 -33.01
C CYS A 166 3.72 -52.20 -34.16
N HIS A 167 4.90 -52.73 -34.45
CA HIS A 167 5.72 -52.33 -35.59
C HIS A 167 5.36 -53.06 -36.89
N GLY A 168 4.40 -53.98 -36.82
CA GLY A 168 3.87 -54.74 -37.94
C GLY A 168 2.59 -54.13 -38.53
N PRO A 169 1.84 -54.93 -39.31
CA PRO A 169 0.66 -54.44 -40.02
C PRO A 169 -0.49 -54.02 -39.12
N ASN A 170 -0.78 -54.74 -38.02
CA ASN A 170 -2.05 -54.61 -37.30
C ASN A 170 -1.89 -54.43 -35.79
N ALA A 171 -2.41 -53.33 -35.24
CA ALA A 171 -2.48 -53.07 -33.81
C ALA A 171 -3.93 -52.89 -33.35
N GLY A 172 -4.37 -53.61 -32.32
CA GLY A 172 -5.67 -53.45 -31.69
C GLY A 172 -5.57 -53.33 -30.18
N GLY A 173 -6.43 -52.52 -29.55
CA GLY A 173 -6.44 -52.44 -28.08
C GLY A 173 -6.96 -53.70 -27.41
N LEU A 174 -7.86 -54.47 -28.05
CA LEU A 174 -8.33 -55.77 -27.57
C LEU A 174 -7.88 -56.92 -28.48
N ALA A 175 -8.09 -56.79 -29.79
CA ALA A 175 -7.76 -57.82 -30.77
C ALA A 175 -6.97 -57.25 -31.96
N GLY A 176 -5.88 -57.90 -32.37
CA GLY A 176 -5.14 -57.46 -33.55
C GLY A 176 -5.96 -57.59 -34.83
N ARG A 177 -6.56 -58.76 -35.04
CA ARG A 177 -7.42 -59.09 -36.19
C ARG A 177 -8.68 -59.80 -35.75
N ASN A 178 -9.83 -59.40 -36.31
CA ASN A 178 -11.12 -60.02 -36.05
C ASN A 178 -11.77 -60.56 -37.33
N ILE A 179 -12.13 -61.84 -37.30
CA ILE A 179 -12.90 -62.57 -38.33
C ILE A 179 -14.17 -63.18 -37.69
N GLY A 180 -14.26 -63.20 -36.36
CA GLY A 180 -15.40 -63.71 -35.60
C GLY A 180 -16.29 -62.60 -35.04
N LEU A 181 -16.87 -62.87 -33.87
CA LEU A 181 -17.78 -61.98 -33.15
C LEU A 181 -17.08 -61.34 -31.96
N ILE A 182 -17.17 -60.01 -31.84
CA ILE A 182 -16.83 -59.26 -30.63
C ILE A 182 -18.09 -58.52 -30.18
N LYS A 183 -18.58 -58.78 -28.96
CA LYS A 183 -19.77 -58.10 -28.43
C LYS A 183 -19.65 -57.70 -26.96
N PHE A 184 -20.24 -56.57 -26.59
CA PHE A 184 -20.19 -56.04 -25.21
C PHE A 184 -18.76 -55.89 -24.66
N CYS A 185 -17.81 -55.57 -25.52
CA CYS A 185 -16.41 -55.48 -25.17
C CYS A 185 -15.91 -54.04 -25.15
N SER A 186 -14.81 -53.78 -24.44
CA SER A 186 -14.18 -52.47 -24.47
C SER A 186 -12.68 -52.45 -24.35
N ALA A 187 -12.07 -51.35 -24.83
CA ALA A 187 -10.65 -51.08 -24.71
C ALA A 187 -10.37 -49.61 -24.34
N ASP A 188 -9.82 -49.38 -23.15
CA ASP A 188 -9.21 -48.12 -22.71
C ASP A 188 -7.69 -48.31 -22.64
N VAL A 189 -7.06 -48.50 -23.80
CA VAL A 189 -5.64 -48.86 -23.97
C VAL A 189 -5.01 -47.92 -24.99
N GLN A 190 -3.79 -47.45 -24.73
CA GLN A 190 -3.06 -46.66 -25.73
C GLN A 190 -2.55 -47.59 -26.84
N VAL A 191 -2.92 -47.33 -28.09
CA VAL A 191 -2.53 -48.17 -29.24
C VAL A 191 -1.63 -47.36 -30.17
N SER A 192 -0.46 -47.90 -30.48
CA SER A 192 0.50 -47.33 -31.43
C SER A 192 0.82 -48.36 -32.50
N GLY A 193 0.41 -48.11 -33.75
CA GLY A 193 0.67 -49.00 -34.88
C GLY A 193 1.60 -48.36 -35.91
N ARG A 194 2.45 -49.15 -36.57
CA ARG A 194 3.22 -48.64 -37.71
C ARG A 194 2.33 -48.38 -38.92
N GLU A 195 1.61 -49.40 -39.36
CA GLU A 195 0.73 -49.34 -40.54
C GLU A 195 -0.73 -49.06 -40.14
N ILE A 196 -1.39 -50.03 -39.47
CA ILE A 196 -2.81 -49.96 -39.12
C ILE A 196 -3.00 -50.08 -37.61
N ALA A 197 -3.83 -49.21 -37.03
CA ALA A 197 -4.23 -49.31 -35.64
C ALA A 197 -5.71 -49.04 -35.42
N GLY A 198 -6.33 -49.81 -34.52
CA GLY A 198 -7.67 -49.56 -34.01
C GLY A 198 -7.72 -49.61 -32.49
N GLY A 199 -8.49 -48.72 -31.87
CA GLY A 199 -8.56 -48.66 -30.41
C GLY A 199 -9.16 -49.93 -29.78
N LEU A 200 -10.05 -50.64 -30.48
CA LEU A 200 -10.54 -51.97 -30.08
C LEU A 200 -9.92 -53.08 -30.95
N VAL A 201 -9.99 -52.93 -32.28
CA VAL A 201 -9.55 -53.95 -33.24
C VAL A 201 -8.68 -53.34 -34.33
N GLY A 202 -7.51 -53.93 -34.62
CA GLY A 202 -6.66 -53.45 -35.72
C GLY A 202 -7.36 -53.57 -37.09
N VAL A 203 -7.73 -54.79 -37.48
CA VAL A 203 -8.40 -55.05 -38.76
C VAL A 203 -9.54 -56.06 -38.63
N MET A 204 -10.64 -55.81 -39.36
CA MET A 204 -11.72 -56.77 -39.59
C MET A 204 -11.65 -57.35 -41.00
N ASP A 205 -11.57 -58.67 -41.14
CA ASP A 205 -11.12 -59.31 -42.39
C ASP A 205 -11.96 -60.49 -42.92
N ILE A 206 -11.84 -60.75 -44.22
CA ILE A 206 -12.20 -61.90 -45.07
C ILE A 206 -13.63 -62.50 -45.05
N ARG A 207 -14.46 -62.31 -44.03
CA ARG A 207 -15.82 -62.91 -43.97
C ARG A 207 -16.91 -61.88 -43.72
N GLU A 208 -18.05 -62.04 -44.39
CA GLU A 208 -19.24 -61.18 -44.23
C GLU A 208 -19.90 -61.34 -42.85
N GLU A 209 -19.63 -62.46 -42.17
CA GLU A 209 -20.16 -62.76 -40.84
C GLU A 209 -19.35 -62.12 -39.70
N SER A 210 -18.23 -61.44 -39.99
CA SER A 210 -17.42 -60.76 -38.96
C SER A 210 -18.21 -59.61 -38.35
N ARG A 211 -18.34 -59.55 -37.01
CA ARG A 211 -19.16 -58.52 -36.35
C ARG A 211 -18.49 -57.91 -35.12
N ILE A 212 -18.69 -56.61 -34.94
CA ILE A 212 -18.47 -55.90 -33.68
C ILE A 212 -19.78 -55.24 -33.27
N GLU A 213 -20.26 -55.58 -32.07
CA GLU A 213 -21.56 -55.14 -31.56
C GLU A 213 -21.48 -54.60 -30.14
N ASN A 214 -22.20 -53.53 -29.83
CA ASN A 214 -22.34 -53.03 -28.45
C ASN A 214 -20.98 -52.85 -27.76
N SER A 215 -19.98 -52.35 -28.46
CA SER A 215 -18.59 -52.31 -28.00
C SER A 215 -17.97 -50.93 -28.19
N TYR A 216 -16.96 -50.61 -27.40
CA TYR A 216 -16.41 -49.25 -27.41
C TYR A 216 -14.91 -49.17 -27.12
N ALA A 217 -14.31 -48.06 -27.55
CA ALA A 217 -12.90 -47.76 -27.29
C ALA A 217 -12.71 -46.34 -26.75
N LEU A 218 -11.87 -46.19 -25.74
CA LEU A 218 -11.60 -44.93 -25.04
C LEU A 218 -10.14 -44.47 -25.15
N GLY A 219 -9.23 -45.41 -25.43
CA GLY A 219 -7.80 -45.16 -25.46
C GLY A 219 -7.33 -44.41 -26.70
N LYS A 220 -6.21 -43.71 -26.58
CA LYS A 220 -5.57 -42.98 -27.69
C LYS A 220 -5.04 -43.94 -28.74
N VAL A 221 -5.18 -43.61 -30.01
CA VAL A 221 -4.68 -44.38 -31.16
C VAL A 221 -3.75 -43.51 -32.00
N ASP A 222 -2.54 -44.00 -32.27
CA ASP A 222 -1.55 -43.30 -33.10
C ASP A 222 -0.99 -44.25 -34.18
N THR A 223 -0.87 -43.78 -35.43
CA THR A 223 -0.13 -44.48 -36.50
C THR A 223 0.88 -43.61 -37.23
N ILE A 224 1.84 -44.25 -37.92
CA ILE A 224 2.92 -43.55 -38.63
C ILE A 224 2.73 -43.57 -40.15
N GLU A 225 2.27 -44.69 -40.74
CA GLU A 225 2.31 -44.88 -42.20
C GLU A 225 0.94 -44.86 -42.90
N TYR A 226 -0.05 -45.62 -42.39
CA TYR A 226 -1.36 -45.77 -43.06
C TYR A 226 -2.51 -45.32 -42.15
N GLY A 227 -3.44 -46.23 -41.81
CA GLY A 227 -4.78 -45.92 -41.30
C GLY A 227 -4.96 -46.13 -39.79
N ALA A 228 -5.63 -45.17 -39.16
CA ALA A 228 -5.96 -45.23 -37.73
C ALA A 228 -7.47 -45.03 -37.51
N GLY A 229 -8.07 -45.87 -36.67
CA GLY A 229 -9.46 -45.73 -36.26
C GLY A 229 -9.63 -45.78 -34.75
N GLY A 230 -10.50 -44.95 -34.18
CA GLY A 230 -10.72 -44.98 -32.73
C GLY A 230 -11.28 -46.30 -32.23
N LEU A 231 -12.09 -47.01 -33.03
CA LEU A 231 -12.56 -48.37 -32.75
C LEU A 231 -11.84 -49.41 -33.61
N VAL A 232 -11.84 -49.22 -34.93
CA VAL A 232 -11.28 -50.18 -35.91
C VAL A 232 -10.35 -49.50 -36.90
N GLY A 233 -9.13 -50.01 -37.09
CA GLY A 233 -8.22 -49.44 -38.09
C GLY A 233 -8.74 -49.58 -39.51
N ILE A 234 -8.98 -50.82 -39.96
CA ILE A 234 -9.60 -51.10 -41.26
C ILE A 234 -10.76 -52.09 -41.12
N LEU A 235 -11.90 -51.74 -41.72
CA LEU A 235 -13.05 -52.61 -41.91
C LEU A 235 -13.13 -53.08 -43.37
N SER A 236 -12.58 -54.26 -43.67
CA SER A 236 -12.60 -54.81 -45.04
C SER A 236 -13.91 -55.53 -45.37
N ARG A 237 -14.45 -56.31 -44.43
CA ARG A 237 -15.74 -57.01 -44.50
C ARG A 237 -16.35 -57.11 -43.10
N GLY A 238 -17.66 -57.32 -43.04
CA GLY A 238 -18.39 -57.49 -41.78
C GLY A 238 -19.29 -56.31 -41.43
N ILE A 239 -19.70 -56.23 -40.17
CA ILE A 239 -20.63 -55.19 -39.67
C ILE A 239 -20.13 -54.63 -38.34
N ILE A 240 -20.13 -53.31 -38.22
CA ILE A 240 -20.02 -52.61 -36.93
C ILE A 240 -21.39 -52.04 -36.57
N SER A 241 -21.92 -52.38 -35.40
CA SER A 241 -23.24 -51.91 -34.96
C SER A 241 -23.28 -51.54 -33.48
N ALA A 242 -23.97 -50.45 -33.12
CA ALA A 242 -24.12 -50.01 -31.73
C ALA A 242 -22.77 -49.81 -31.02
N CYS A 243 -21.80 -49.19 -31.69
CA CYS A 243 -20.45 -49.02 -31.16
C CYS A 243 -20.05 -47.54 -31.06
N PHE A 244 -19.05 -47.24 -30.24
CA PHE A 244 -18.49 -45.88 -30.22
C PHE A 244 -17.00 -45.81 -29.90
N ALA A 245 -16.39 -44.67 -30.23
CA ALA A 245 -15.02 -44.37 -29.85
C ALA A 245 -14.87 -42.92 -29.34
N GLN A 246 -14.09 -42.74 -28.27
CA GLN A 246 -13.84 -41.41 -27.66
C GLN A 246 -12.35 -41.01 -27.64
N GLY A 247 -11.44 -41.97 -27.86
CA GLY A 247 -10.01 -41.70 -27.83
C GLY A 247 -9.56 -40.76 -28.95
N GLU A 248 -8.52 -39.96 -28.69
CA GLU A 248 -7.85 -39.18 -29.74
C GLU A 248 -7.21 -40.14 -30.75
N VAL A 249 -7.38 -39.84 -32.04
CA VAL A 249 -6.86 -40.65 -33.15
C VAL A 249 -5.93 -39.80 -34.00
N SER A 250 -4.69 -40.23 -34.15
CA SER A 250 -3.70 -39.58 -35.01
C SER A 250 -3.10 -40.56 -36.01
N GLY A 251 -2.85 -40.13 -37.25
CA GLY A 251 -2.26 -40.98 -38.27
C GLY A 251 -1.86 -40.26 -39.55
N SER A 252 -1.33 -41.00 -40.51
CA SER A 252 -0.87 -40.45 -41.78
C SER A 252 -2.03 -40.29 -42.79
N ASP A 253 -2.72 -41.37 -43.13
CA ASP A 253 -3.80 -41.36 -44.12
C ASP A 253 -5.00 -42.21 -43.64
N SER A 254 -6.20 -41.96 -44.16
CA SER A 254 -7.42 -42.67 -43.74
C SER A 254 -7.56 -42.76 -42.22
N VAL A 255 -7.60 -41.60 -41.55
CA VAL A 255 -7.76 -41.50 -40.09
C VAL A 255 -9.23 -41.19 -39.76
N GLY A 256 -9.86 -41.99 -38.91
CA GLY A 256 -11.25 -41.77 -38.52
C GLY A 256 -11.50 -41.90 -37.03
N GLY A 257 -12.44 -41.12 -36.51
CA GLY A 257 -12.80 -41.17 -35.09
C GLY A 257 -13.34 -42.53 -34.66
N LEU A 258 -14.04 -43.25 -35.53
CA LEU A 258 -14.48 -44.64 -35.30
C LEU A 258 -13.68 -45.63 -36.15
N ALA A 259 -13.57 -45.39 -37.45
CA ALA A 259 -12.91 -46.31 -38.38
C ALA A 259 -11.92 -45.58 -39.31
N GLY A 260 -10.71 -46.12 -39.48
CA GLY A 260 -9.75 -45.52 -40.42
C GLY A 260 -10.22 -45.62 -41.87
N ALA A 261 -10.36 -46.86 -42.36
CA ALA A 261 -10.99 -47.15 -43.65
C ALA A 261 -12.14 -48.14 -43.50
N SER A 262 -13.23 -47.93 -44.25
CA SER A 262 -14.41 -48.80 -44.25
C SER A 262 -14.86 -49.19 -45.67
N TYR A 263 -14.97 -50.51 -45.86
CA TYR A 263 -15.49 -51.16 -47.06
C TYR A 263 -16.71 -52.05 -46.74
N ALA A 264 -17.23 -51.97 -45.51
CA ALA A 264 -18.40 -52.71 -45.05
C ALA A 264 -19.34 -51.84 -44.19
N GLU A 265 -20.50 -52.36 -43.80
CA GLU A 265 -21.53 -51.56 -43.14
C GLU A 265 -21.11 -51.08 -41.74
N ILE A 266 -21.36 -49.79 -41.48
CA ILE A 266 -21.30 -49.22 -40.13
C ILE A 266 -22.67 -48.62 -39.81
N ALA A 267 -23.28 -49.11 -38.74
CA ALA A 267 -24.63 -48.72 -38.33
C ALA A 267 -24.71 -48.31 -36.85
N ASN A 268 -25.59 -47.38 -36.52
CA ASN A 268 -25.93 -47.00 -35.14
C ASN A 268 -24.69 -46.74 -34.27
N SER A 269 -23.72 -45.99 -34.77
CA SER A 269 -22.42 -45.85 -34.12
C SER A 269 -21.95 -44.39 -34.12
N PHE A 270 -21.09 -44.01 -33.18
CA PHE A 270 -20.62 -42.63 -33.10
C PHE A 270 -19.17 -42.46 -32.66
N ALA A 271 -18.60 -41.29 -32.94
CA ALA A 271 -17.26 -40.94 -32.50
C ALA A 271 -17.20 -39.53 -31.90
N THR A 272 -16.48 -39.40 -30.79
CA THR A 272 -16.30 -38.11 -30.09
C THR A 272 -14.84 -37.68 -29.99
N GLY A 273 -13.92 -38.59 -30.30
CA GLY A 273 -12.48 -38.35 -30.24
C GLY A 273 -12.00 -37.34 -31.28
N LYS A 274 -10.99 -36.54 -30.90
CA LYS A 274 -10.27 -35.67 -31.83
C LYS A 274 -9.54 -36.51 -32.89
N VAL A 275 -9.60 -36.08 -34.14
CA VAL A 275 -8.96 -36.71 -35.29
C VAL A 275 -7.88 -35.79 -35.86
N THR A 276 -6.64 -36.28 -35.95
CA THR A 276 -5.51 -35.59 -36.58
C THR A 276 -4.93 -36.47 -37.68
N ALA A 277 -5.00 -36.02 -38.94
CA ALA A 277 -4.45 -36.76 -40.08
C ALA A 277 -3.45 -35.90 -40.86
N ASN A 278 -2.50 -36.53 -41.55
CA ASN A 278 -1.70 -35.80 -42.54
C ASN A 278 -2.52 -35.63 -43.83
N ILE A 279 -2.99 -36.72 -44.44
CA ILE A 279 -3.63 -36.73 -45.76
C ILE A 279 -5.16 -36.74 -45.64
N THR A 280 -5.76 -37.89 -45.32
CA THR A 280 -7.21 -38.04 -45.23
C THR A 280 -7.67 -38.23 -43.79
N GLY A 281 -8.64 -37.43 -43.34
CA GLY A 281 -9.25 -37.57 -42.03
C GLY A 281 -10.73 -37.25 -42.00
N GLY A 282 -11.50 -38.04 -41.24
CA GLY A 282 -12.93 -37.84 -41.05
C GLY A 282 -13.37 -38.02 -39.60
N GLY A 283 -14.39 -37.27 -39.17
CA GLY A 283 -14.81 -37.31 -37.76
C GLY A 283 -15.33 -38.68 -37.32
N LEU A 284 -15.95 -39.47 -38.22
CA LEU A 284 -16.33 -40.86 -37.98
C LEU A 284 -15.43 -41.82 -38.76
N ILE A 285 -15.28 -41.61 -40.07
CA ILE A 285 -14.56 -42.52 -40.97
C ILE A 285 -13.53 -41.74 -41.80
N GLY A 286 -12.28 -42.20 -41.86
CA GLY A 286 -11.27 -41.61 -42.73
C GLY A 286 -11.64 -41.79 -44.21
N THR A 287 -11.67 -43.04 -44.69
CA THR A 287 -12.05 -43.38 -46.06
C THR A 287 -13.23 -44.37 -46.09
N SER A 288 -14.26 -44.11 -46.90
CA SER A 288 -15.44 -44.99 -47.00
C SER A 288 -15.86 -45.32 -48.44
N ASN A 289 -16.23 -46.58 -48.67
CA ASN A 289 -16.87 -47.09 -49.89
C ASN A 289 -18.18 -47.85 -49.61
N SER A 290 -18.72 -47.79 -48.40
CA SER A 290 -19.81 -48.67 -47.94
C SER A 290 -20.98 -47.90 -47.33
N ALA A 291 -22.02 -48.63 -46.96
CA ALA A 291 -23.18 -48.06 -46.29
C ALA A 291 -22.81 -47.58 -44.88
N VAL A 292 -23.17 -46.32 -44.58
CA VAL A 292 -23.06 -45.72 -43.25
C VAL A 292 -24.46 -45.25 -42.84
N ILE A 293 -24.98 -45.79 -41.74
CA ILE A 293 -26.39 -45.70 -41.39
C ILE A 293 -26.54 -45.24 -39.93
N ASN A 294 -27.32 -44.21 -39.68
CA ASN A 294 -27.64 -43.74 -38.33
C ASN A 294 -26.40 -43.52 -37.45
N CYS A 295 -25.38 -42.85 -37.98
CA CYS A 295 -24.15 -42.58 -37.26
C CYS A 295 -23.93 -41.09 -37.03
N TYR A 296 -23.13 -40.74 -36.01
CA TYR A 296 -22.72 -39.34 -35.84
C TYR A 296 -21.28 -39.14 -35.37
N SER A 297 -20.73 -37.95 -35.61
CA SER A 297 -19.43 -37.53 -35.05
C SER A 297 -19.47 -36.12 -34.46
N ILE A 298 -18.73 -35.92 -33.36
CA ILE A 298 -18.64 -34.62 -32.64
C ILE A 298 -17.19 -34.25 -32.28
N GLY A 299 -16.22 -35.01 -32.78
CA GLY A 299 -14.81 -34.72 -32.56
C GLY A 299 -14.27 -33.67 -33.53
N SER A 300 -13.32 -32.86 -33.08
CA SER A 300 -12.59 -31.95 -33.97
C SER A 300 -11.76 -32.72 -34.99
N VAL A 301 -11.75 -32.28 -36.25
CA VAL A 301 -10.99 -32.93 -37.33
C VAL A 301 -9.95 -31.95 -37.89
N SER A 302 -8.69 -32.36 -37.91
CA SER A 302 -7.58 -31.56 -38.46
C SER A 302 -6.78 -32.39 -39.46
N THR A 303 -6.71 -31.93 -40.71
CA THR A 303 -6.02 -32.62 -41.82
C THR A 303 -5.33 -31.61 -42.74
N SER A 304 -4.34 -32.04 -43.55
CA SER A 304 -3.72 -31.15 -44.55
C SER A 304 -4.34 -31.21 -45.95
N GLU A 305 -5.11 -32.26 -46.28
CA GLU A 305 -5.70 -32.42 -47.62
C GLU A 305 -7.20 -32.74 -47.62
N LEU A 306 -7.58 -33.99 -47.32
CA LEU A 306 -8.97 -34.48 -47.45
C LEU A 306 -9.64 -34.55 -46.08
N CYS A 307 -10.34 -33.47 -45.73
CA CYS A 307 -11.13 -33.36 -44.50
C CYS A 307 -12.63 -33.65 -44.73
N GLY A 308 -13.29 -34.16 -43.70
CA GLY A 308 -14.76 -34.20 -43.65
C GLY A 308 -15.28 -34.36 -42.22
N GLY A 309 -16.42 -33.74 -41.92
CA GLY A 309 -16.98 -33.75 -40.56
C GLY A 309 -17.42 -35.15 -40.11
N LEU A 310 -17.89 -35.98 -41.04
CA LEU A 310 -18.24 -37.39 -40.81
C LEU A 310 -17.29 -38.33 -41.59
N ILE A 311 -17.16 -38.16 -42.91
CA ILE A 311 -16.29 -38.99 -43.77
C ILE A 311 -15.24 -38.13 -44.45
N GLY A 312 -13.95 -38.47 -44.31
CA GLY A 312 -12.86 -37.71 -44.96
C GLY A 312 -12.86 -37.86 -46.48
N ARG A 313 -12.72 -39.09 -46.97
CA ARG A 313 -12.77 -39.44 -48.40
C ARG A 313 -13.86 -40.46 -48.67
N ARG A 314 -14.80 -40.11 -49.55
CA ARG A 314 -15.84 -41.02 -50.01
C ARG A 314 -15.55 -41.48 -51.43
N THR A 315 -15.46 -42.79 -51.64
CA THR A 315 -15.24 -43.41 -52.96
C THR A 315 -16.48 -44.15 -53.48
N GLY A 316 -17.52 -44.31 -52.65
CA GLY A 316 -18.78 -44.96 -53.00
C GLY A 316 -19.71 -45.09 -51.80
N GLY A 317 -20.59 -46.10 -51.80
CA GLY A 317 -21.51 -46.39 -50.69
C GLY A 317 -22.66 -45.38 -50.53
N THR A 318 -23.58 -45.66 -49.59
CA THR A 318 -24.70 -44.78 -49.22
C THR A 318 -24.50 -44.21 -47.83
N ILE A 319 -24.90 -42.96 -47.62
CA ILE A 319 -24.94 -42.32 -46.29
C ILE A 319 -26.40 -42.05 -45.98
N THR A 320 -26.90 -42.66 -44.91
CA THR A 320 -28.33 -42.59 -44.54
C THR A 320 -28.45 -42.09 -43.12
N SER A 321 -29.11 -40.94 -42.95
CA SER A 321 -29.40 -40.32 -41.65
C SER A 321 -28.15 -40.22 -40.77
N CYS A 322 -27.02 -39.76 -41.33
CA CYS A 322 -25.77 -39.58 -40.58
C CYS A 322 -25.42 -38.11 -40.46
N TYR A 323 -25.01 -37.71 -39.25
CA TYR A 323 -24.85 -36.30 -38.88
C TYR A 323 -23.48 -36.04 -38.29
N TYR A 324 -22.99 -34.81 -38.39
CA TYR A 324 -21.82 -34.40 -37.62
C TYR A 324 -22.01 -32.99 -37.10
N ASP A 325 -21.39 -32.73 -35.96
CA ASP A 325 -21.40 -31.42 -35.36
C ASP A 325 -20.41 -30.52 -36.11
N SER A 326 -20.93 -29.55 -36.87
CA SER A 326 -20.16 -28.67 -37.74
C SER A 326 -19.30 -27.65 -36.97
N GLU A 327 -19.69 -27.33 -35.73
CA GLU A 327 -19.01 -26.35 -34.89
C GLU A 327 -17.77 -26.97 -34.23
N THR A 328 -17.90 -28.19 -33.72
CA THR A 328 -16.79 -28.96 -33.12
C THR A 328 -15.83 -29.51 -34.18
N SER A 329 -16.35 -30.04 -35.29
CA SER A 329 -15.52 -30.56 -36.39
C SER A 329 -14.82 -29.45 -37.19
N GLY A 330 -15.41 -28.25 -37.21
CA GLY A 330 -14.99 -27.13 -38.06
C GLY A 330 -15.26 -27.35 -39.54
N GLN A 331 -16.16 -28.29 -39.89
CA GLN A 331 -16.47 -28.67 -41.27
C GLN A 331 -17.94 -28.36 -41.63
N SER A 332 -18.20 -28.20 -42.93
CA SER A 332 -19.55 -28.02 -43.48
C SER A 332 -19.63 -28.61 -44.90
N ASP A 333 -19.08 -29.81 -45.06
CA ASP A 333 -18.98 -30.55 -46.32
C ASP A 333 -20.29 -31.25 -46.72
N GLU A 334 -20.70 -31.07 -47.99
CA GLU A 334 -21.86 -31.73 -48.58
C GLU A 334 -21.50 -33.14 -49.10
N GLY A 335 -22.42 -34.09 -48.98
CA GLY A 335 -22.29 -35.43 -49.56
C GLY A 335 -21.37 -36.41 -48.81
N LYS A 336 -20.83 -36.00 -47.66
CA LYS A 336 -19.97 -36.81 -46.78
C LYS A 336 -20.57 -37.01 -45.37
N GLY A 337 -21.80 -36.55 -45.18
CA GLY A 337 -22.54 -36.48 -43.92
C GLY A 337 -23.47 -35.27 -43.96
N ILE A 338 -24.37 -35.12 -43.00
CA ILE A 338 -25.24 -33.94 -42.88
C ILE A 338 -24.70 -33.05 -41.73
N PRO A 339 -24.17 -31.85 -42.02
CA PRO A 339 -23.73 -30.93 -40.96
C PRO A 339 -24.91 -30.49 -40.11
N LYS A 340 -24.69 -30.40 -38.80
CA LYS A 340 -25.61 -29.87 -37.81
C LYS A 340 -24.86 -29.06 -36.77
N THR A 341 -25.45 -27.99 -36.25
CA THR A 341 -24.83 -27.23 -35.15
C THR A 341 -24.84 -28.04 -33.86
N THR A 342 -24.04 -27.64 -32.88
CA THR A 342 -24.09 -28.24 -31.53
C THR A 342 -25.50 -28.15 -30.96
N ASP A 343 -26.15 -26.98 -31.06
CA ASP A 343 -27.52 -26.76 -30.58
C ASP A 343 -28.57 -27.67 -31.26
N GLU A 344 -28.34 -28.07 -32.52
CA GLU A 344 -29.23 -28.98 -33.23
C GLU A 344 -29.13 -30.43 -32.73
N MET A 345 -27.92 -30.86 -32.33
CA MET A 345 -27.63 -32.25 -31.95
C MET A 345 -27.58 -32.50 -30.44
N TYR A 346 -27.41 -31.46 -29.62
CA TYR A 346 -27.17 -31.55 -28.18
C TYR A 346 -28.41 -31.15 -27.35
N GLY A 347 -28.56 -31.77 -26.18
CA GLY A 347 -29.52 -31.35 -25.18
C GLY A 347 -30.86 -32.05 -25.32
N SER A 348 -31.74 -31.49 -26.16
CA SER A 348 -33.01 -32.08 -26.58
C SER A 348 -33.06 -31.97 -28.10
N PRO A 349 -32.31 -32.81 -28.82
CA PRO A 349 -32.12 -32.64 -30.26
C PRO A 349 -33.46 -32.55 -30.97
N SER A 350 -33.53 -31.68 -31.97
CA SER A 350 -34.77 -31.41 -32.71
C SER A 350 -35.43 -32.73 -33.13
N PRO A 351 -36.75 -32.92 -32.90
CA PRO A 351 -37.42 -34.19 -33.17
C PRO A 351 -37.33 -34.62 -34.63
N TYR A 352 -36.89 -33.72 -35.52
CA TYR A 352 -36.71 -33.95 -36.95
C TYR A 352 -35.32 -34.44 -37.35
N ILE A 353 -34.28 -34.34 -36.51
CA ILE A 353 -32.92 -34.73 -36.93
C ILE A 353 -32.77 -36.25 -36.81
N PHE A 354 -33.15 -36.82 -35.68
CA PHE A 354 -32.99 -38.26 -35.42
C PHE A 354 -34.28 -39.07 -35.62
N HIS A 355 -35.32 -38.51 -36.26
CA HIS A 355 -36.64 -39.16 -36.40
C HIS A 355 -36.63 -40.55 -37.06
N ASN A 356 -35.62 -40.84 -37.90
CA ASN A 356 -35.47 -42.12 -38.58
C ASN A 356 -34.58 -43.12 -37.83
N TRP A 357 -34.09 -42.77 -36.65
CA TRP A 357 -33.26 -43.64 -35.82
C TRP A 357 -34.15 -44.45 -34.89
N SER A 358 -33.93 -45.77 -34.80
CA SER A 358 -34.72 -46.63 -33.92
C SER A 358 -34.38 -46.37 -32.45
N SER A 359 -35.43 -46.23 -31.63
CA SER A 359 -35.35 -46.18 -30.17
C SER A 359 -34.88 -47.49 -29.54
N ASP A 360 -34.75 -48.58 -30.31
CA ASP A 360 -34.14 -49.83 -29.82
C ASP A 360 -32.65 -49.62 -29.52
N TYR A 361 -31.98 -48.79 -30.33
CA TYR A 361 -30.55 -48.51 -30.20
C TYR A 361 -30.28 -47.22 -29.44
N TRP A 362 -31.08 -46.18 -29.68
CA TRP A 362 -30.75 -44.81 -29.27
C TRP A 362 -31.71 -44.25 -28.22
N ASN A 363 -31.15 -43.49 -27.28
CA ASN A 363 -31.87 -42.66 -26.32
C ASN A 363 -31.69 -41.17 -26.69
N PHE A 364 -32.83 -40.50 -26.95
CA PHE A 364 -32.88 -39.08 -27.31
C PHE A 364 -33.40 -38.19 -26.17
N ASN A 365 -33.88 -38.79 -25.08
CA ASN A 365 -34.61 -38.10 -24.02
C ASN A 365 -33.73 -37.79 -22.80
N ILE A 366 -32.41 -37.81 -22.96
CA ILE A 366 -31.46 -37.47 -21.91
C ILE A 366 -31.12 -35.99 -22.09
N PRO A 367 -31.63 -35.10 -21.21
CA PRO A 367 -31.35 -33.68 -21.32
C PRO A 367 -29.85 -33.44 -21.28
N ASN A 368 -29.39 -32.39 -21.95
CA ASN A 368 -28.00 -31.92 -21.90
C ASN A 368 -26.99 -32.97 -22.38
N GLN A 369 -27.28 -33.74 -23.43
CA GLN A 369 -26.32 -34.63 -24.10
C GLN A 369 -26.65 -34.83 -25.58
N TYR A 370 -25.67 -35.35 -26.33
CA TYR A 370 -25.92 -35.97 -27.64
C TYR A 370 -26.65 -37.32 -27.46
N PRO A 371 -27.30 -37.87 -28.51
CA PRO A 371 -27.96 -39.17 -28.43
C PRO A 371 -27.02 -40.27 -27.92
N LEU A 372 -27.49 -41.06 -26.97
CA LEU A 372 -26.73 -42.16 -26.36
C LEU A 372 -27.22 -43.52 -26.84
N LEU A 373 -26.36 -44.52 -26.78
CA LEU A 373 -26.76 -45.91 -27.03
C LEU A 373 -27.40 -46.51 -25.76
N ASN A 374 -28.58 -47.11 -25.90
CA ASN A 374 -29.32 -47.74 -24.79
C ASN A 374 -28.56 -48.90 -24.12
N SER A 375 -27.68 -49.56 -24.87
CA SER A 375 -26.87 -50.66 -24.38
C SER A 375 -25.59 -50.20 -23.68
N LEU A 376 -25.17 -48.95 -23.86
CA LEU A 376 -23.86 -48.45 -23.42
C LEU A 376 -23.97 -47.13 -22.63
N TRP A 377 -24.37 -47.24 -21.36
CA TRP A 377 -24.48 -46.09 -20.46
C TRP A 377 -24.07 -46.44 -19.02
N GLY A 378 -23.75 -45.42 -18.24
CA GLY A 378 -23.64 -45.41 -16.78
C GLY A 378 -24.25 -44.13 -16.22
N THR A 379 -24.11 -43.87 -14.91
CA THR A 379 -24.61 -42.64 -14.29
C THR A 379 -23.55 -41.90 -13.49
N LEU A 380 -23.62 -40.57 -13.51
CA LEU A 380 -22.82 -39.67 -12.70
C LEU A 380 -23.74 -38.79 -11.85
N LYS A 381 -23.47 -38.73 -10.54
CA LYS A 381 -24.14 -37.85 -9.59
C LYS A 381 -23.13 -37.02 -8.82
N VAL A 382 -23.34 -35.71 -8.77
CA VAL A 382 -22.44 -34.78 -8.07
C VAL A 382 -23.16 -34.09 -6.91
N THR A 383 -22.64 -34.26 -5.69
CA THR A 383 -23.08 -33.56 -4.49
C THR A 383 -22.23 -32.32 -4.28
N ILE A 384 -22.87 -31.15 -4.30
CA ILE A 384 -22.24 -29.86 -4.01
C ILE A 384 -22.46 -29.50 -2.54
N LEU A 385 -21.39 -29.11 -1.87
CA LEU A 385 -21.37 -28.60 -0.50
C LEU A 385 -20.70 -27.23 -0.43
N PRO A 386 -20.97 -26.45 0.63
CA PRO A 386 -22.06 -26.67 1.57
C PRO A 386 -23.43 -26.29 0.93
N PRO A 387 -24.57 -26.63 1.54
CA PRO A 387 -25.90 -26.38 0.95
C PRO A 387 -26.16 -24.89 0.60
N GLU A 388 -25.54 -23.97 1.32
CA GLU A 388 -25.63 -22.53 1.06
C GLU A 388 -25.06 -22.14 -0.30
N ALA A 389 -24.06 -22.87 -0.80
CA ALA A 389 -23.55 -22.67 -2.15
C ALA A 389 -24.60 -23.07 -3.19
N VAL A 390 -25.37 -24.14 -2.92
CA VAL A 390 -26.49 -24.57 -3.78
C VAL A 390 -27.59 -23.50 -3.81
N TYR A 391 -27.96 -22.94 -2.65
CA TYR A 391 -28.91 -21.83 -2.58
C TYR A 391 -28.42 -20.58 -3.31
N ALA A 392 -27.11 -20.34 -3.33
CA ALA A 392 -26.48 -19.26 -4.09
C ALA A 392 -26.33 -19.56 -5.60
N GLY A 393 -26.83 -20.71 -6.08
CA GLY A 393 -26.88 -21.06 -7.49
C GLY A 393 -25.73 -21.94 -8.00
N ALA A 394 -24.97 -22.59 -7.10
CA ALA A 394 -23.95 -23.55 -7.48
C ALA A 394 -24.56 -24.72 -8.26
N LYS A 395 -23.95 -25.05 -9.39
CA LYS A 395 -24.34 -26.12 -10.30
C LYS A 395 -23.09 -26.78 -10.87
N TRP A 396 -23.24 -27.95 -11.49
CA TRP A 396 -22.14 -28.68 -12.12
C TRP A 396 -22.46 -29.00 -13.58
N SER A 397 -21.42 -29.33 -14.36
CA SER A 397 -21.50 -29.62 -15.79
C SER A 397 -20.39 -30.59 -16.19
N ILE A 398 -20.65 -31.41 -17.21
CA ILE A 398 -19.64 -32.27 -17.88
C ILE A 398 -19.36 -31.84 -19.33
N ASP A 399 -20.07 -30.84 -19.81
CA ASP A 399 -20.09 -30.40 -21.21
C ASP A 399 -19.37 -29.08 -21.41
N GLY A 400 -18.43 -28.73 -20.54
CA GLY A 400 -17.74 -27.44 -20.61
C GLY A 400 -18.62 -26.24 -20.24
N GLY A 401 -19.85 -26.46 -19.75
CA GLY A 401 -20.72 -25.42 -19.19
C GLY A 401 -21.85 -24.99 -20.13
N HIS A 402 -22.09 -25.74 -21.21
CA HIS A 402 -23.25 -25.54 -22.08
C HIS A 402 -24.55 -25.75 -21.31
N SER A 403 -24.59 -26.73 -20.40
CA SER A 403 -25.74 -27.01 -19.54
C SER A 403 -25.35 -27.27 -18.09
N TRP A 404 -26.17 -26.78 -17.17
CA TRP A 404 -25.88 -26.80 -15.73
C TRP A 404 -26.88 -27.64 -14.94
N LEU A 405 -26.39 -28.68 -14.26
CA LEU A 405 -27.14 -29.62 -13.45
C LEU A 405 -27.14 -29.23 -11.98
N ASP A 406 -28.25 -29.52 -11.29
CA ASP A 406 -28.39 -29.28 -9.86
C ASP A 406 -27.61 -30.32 -9.03
N SER A 407 -27.31 -29.95 -7.79
CA SER A 407 -26.69 -30.85 -6.83
C SER A 407 -27.55 -32.10 -6.64
N ASN A 408 -26.91 -33.27 -6.62
CA ASN A 408 -27.51 -34.60 -6.52
C ASN A 408 -28.40 -35.04 -7.70
N THR A 409 -28.45 -34.30 -8.81
CA THR A 409 -29.06 -34.80 -10.05
C THR A 409 -28.29 -36.02 -10.56
N GLU A 410 -28.99 -37.11 -10.83
CA GLU A 410 -28.43 -38.27 -11.53
C GLU A 410 -28.46 -38.01 -13.03
N HIS A 411 -27.30 -38.18 -13.68
CA HIS A 411 -27.14 -37.89 -15.10
C HIS A 411 -26.54 -39.10 -15.82
N TYR A 412 -27.24 -39.56 -16.86
CA TYR A 412 -26.83 -40.68 -17.70
C TYR A 412 -25.71 -40.23 -18.64
N VAL A 413 -24.66 -41.02 -18.77
CA VAL A 413 -23.51 -40.74 -19.66
C VAL A 413 -23.09 -42.04 -20.36
N THR A 414 -22.40 -41.93 -21.49
CA THR A 414 -21.67 -43.08 -22.04
C THR A 414 -20.52 -43.51 -21.11
N PRO A 415 -20.02 -44.75 -21.22
CA PRO A 415 -18.77 -45.12 -20.59
C PRO A 415 -17.64 -44.20 -21.07
N GLY A 416 -16.83 -43.69 -20.15
CA GLY A 416 -15.84 -42.67 -20.50
C GLY A 416 -15.21 -41.93 -19.33
N ARG A 417 -14.36 -40.96 -19.67
CA ARG A 417 -13.67 -40.09 -18.72
C ARG A 417 -14.26 -38.68 -18.78
N TYR A 418 -14.93 -38.25 -17.72
CA TYR A 418 -15.64 -36.97 -17.65
C TYR A 418 -14.93 -35.97 -16.75
N SER A 419 -14.67 -34.77 -17.27
CA SER A 419 -14.23 -33.64 -16.46
C SER A 419 -15.45 -32.87 -15.97
N VAL A 420 -15.67 -32.89 -14.66
CA VAL A 420 -16.74 -32.11 -14.04
C VAL A 420 -16.25 -30.69 -13.78
N ILE A 421 -17.00 -29.70 -14.26
CA ILE A 421 -16.80 -28.29 -13.94
C ILE A 421 -17.95 -27.76 -13.08
N PHE A 422 -17.70 -26.62 -12.45
CA PHE A 422 -18.58 -26.03 -11.43
C PHE A 422 -18.89 -24.58 -11.79
N LYS A 423 -20.15 -24.18 -11.62
CA LYS A 423 -20.61 -22.84 -11.99
C LYS A 423 -19.99 -21.80 -11.06
N ALA A 424 -19.35 -20.78 -11.62
CA ALA A 424 -18.91 -19.64 -10.83
C ALA A 424 -20.13 -18.90 -10.28
N ILE A 425 -20.13 -18.63 -8.98
CA ILE A 425 -21.17 -17.88 -8.29
C ILE A 425 -20.54 -16.75 -7.46
N PRO A 426 -21.16 -15.55 -7.39
CA PRO A 426 -20.62 -14.44 -6.62
C PRO A 426 -20.41 -14.79 -5.15
N GLY A 427 -19.27 -14.39 -4.59
CA GLY A 427 -18.95 -14.59 -3.17
C GLY A 427 -18.49 -15.99 -2.77
N TRP A 428 -18.29 -16.89 -3.74
CA TRP A 428 -17.74 -18.23 -3.48
C TRP A 428 -16.55 -18.55 -4.38
N ASP A 429 -15.60 -19.30 -3.84
CA ASP A 429 -14.55 -19.94 -4.61
C ASP A 429 -15.08 -21.26 -5.18
N VAL A 430 -14.86 -21.41 -6.48
CA VAL A 430 -15.23 -22.60 -7.23
C VAL A 430 -14.32 -23.75 -6.81
N PRO A 431 -14.86 -24.97 -6.58
CA PRO A 431 -14.05 -26.13 -6.24
C PRO A 431 -12.89 -26.31 -7.23
N SER A 432 -11.66 -26.31 -6.73
CA SER A 432 -10.48 -26.56 -7.55
C SER A 432 -10.32 -28.06 -7.80
N GLY A 433 -9.96 -28.44 -9.04
CA GLY A 433 -9.62 -29.82 -9.40
C GLY A 433 -10.55 -30.44 -10.44
N LYS A 434 -10.04 -30.55 -11.67
CA LYS A 434 -10.62 -31.34 -12.76
C LYS A 434 -10.24 -32.81 -12.66
N THR A 435 -10.37 -33.45 -11.49
CA THR A 435 -10.07 -34.90 -11.42
C THR A 435 -11.10 -35.63 -12.28
N PRO A 436 -10.71 -36.26 -13.40
CA PRO A 436 -11.66 -36.91 -14.28
C PRO A 436 -12.37 -38.02 -13.53
N LYS A 437 -13.68 -38.15 -13.75
CA LYS A 437 -14.48 -39.26 -13.25
C LYS A 437 -14.62 -40.27 -14.36
N TYR A 438 -14.11 -41.47 -14.09
CA TYR A 438 -14.33 -42.62 -14.97
C TYR A 438 -15.69 -43.21 -14.65
N VAL A 439 -16.53 -43.36 -15.67
CA VAL A 439 -17.83 -44.03 -15.58
C VAL A 439 -17.77 -45.26 -16.45
N ASP A 440 -18.04 -46.43 -15.86
CA ASP A 440 -18.13 -47.71 -16.57
C ASP A 440 -19.58 -48.08 -16.91
N LEU A 441 -19.75 -49.13 -17.73
CA LEU A 441 -21.06 -49.67 -18.09
C LEU A 441 -21.88 -50.03 -16.85
N TRP A 442 -23.11 -49.51 -16.80
CA TRP A 442 -24.11 -49.71 -15.75
C TRP A 442 -23.63 -49.34 -14.34
N GLN A 443 -22.53 -48.61 -14.21
CA GLN A 443 -22.01 -48.15 -12.93
C GLN A 443 -22.64 -46.82 -12.52
N ASN A 444 -22.96 -46.70 -11.22
CA ASN A 444 -23.38 -45.45 -10.62
C ASN A 444 -22.20 -44.78 -9.90
N VAL A 445 -21.69 -43.69 -10.45
CA VAL A 445 -20.54 -42.94 -9.92
C VAL A 445 -21.00 -41.71 -9.17
N THR A 446 -20.52 -41.53 -7.95
CA THR A 446 -20.78 -40.33 -7.14
C THR A 446 -19.53 -39.48 -6.95
N ALA A 447 -19.71 -38.16 -6.86
CA ALA A 447 -18.65 -37.22 -6.54
C ALA A 447 -19.15 -36.16 -5.58
N THR A 448 -18.32 -35.76 -4.61
CA THR A 448 -18.62 -34.64 -3.71
C THR A 448 -17.61 -33.52 -3.92
N ARG A 449 -18.09 -32.27 -3.96
CA ARG A 449 -17.27 -31.07 -4.18
C ARG A 449 -17.71 -29.92 -3.30
N ASN A 450 -16.72 -29.20 -2.77
CA ASN A 450 -16.91 -28.15 -1.77
C ASN A 450 -16.58 -26.78 -2.37
N TYR A 451 -17.55 -25.88 -2.34
CA TYR A 451 -17.34 -24.44 -2.49
C TYR A 451 -16.92 -23.86 -1.13
N SER A 452 -16.10 -22.81 -1.15
CA SER A 452 -15.77 -22.03 0.04
C SER A 452 -16.24 -20.60 -0.13
N ARG A 453 -16.82 -19.99 0.91
CA ARG A 453 -17.18 -18.56 0.85
C ARG A 453 -15.91 -17.73 0.78
N ARG A 454 -15.92 -16.69 -0.06
CA ARG A 454 -14.84 -15.71 -0.14
C ARG A 454 -14.86 -14.80 1.07
N LEU A 455 -13.66 -14.55 1.60
CA LEU A 455 -13.40 -13.61 2.68
C LEU A 455 -12.65 -12.41 2.11
N TYR A 456 -12.97 -11.23 2.60
CA TYR A 456 -12.31 -9.98 2.27
C TYR A 456 -11.91 -9.26 3.55
N THR A 457 -10.82 -8.52 3.47
CA THR A 457 -10.24 -7.78 4.59
C THR A 457 -10.65 -6.32 4.50
N ILE A 458 -11.31 -5.83 5.54
CA ILE A 458 -11.62 -4.41 5.73
C ILE A 458 -10.65 -3.87 6.77
N ALA A 459 -9.63 -3.17 6.31
CA ALA A 459 -8.69 -2.48 7.17
C ALA A 459 -9.14 -1.03 7.40
N ALA A 460 -9.00 -0.56 8.65
CA ALA A 460 -9.25 0.82 9.01
C ALA A 460 -8.11 1.34 9.89
N THR A 461 -7.64 2.55 9.60
CA THR A 461 -6.61 3.24 10.40
C THR A 461 -6.99 4.69 10.68
N ALA A 462 -6.38 5.30 11.71
CA ALA A 462 -6.53 6.72 12.02
C ALA A 462 -5.31 7.51 11.53
N THR A 463 -5.53 8.72 11.00
CA THR A 463 -4.46 9.66 10.68
C THR A 463 -4.82 11.09 11.12
N PRO A 464 -3.88 11.88 11.67
CA PRO A 464 -2.53 11.49 12.12
C PRO A 464 -2.53 10.37 13.20
N GLU A 465 -1.37 9.78 13.47
CA GLU A 465 -1.28 8.75 14.52
C GLU A 465 -1.72 9.33 15.89
N ASN A 466 -2.45 8.54 16.68
CA ASN A 466 -3.01 8.93 17.98
C ASN A 466 -4.06 10.06 17.96
N SER A 467 -4.55 10.50 16.78
CA SER A 467 -5.58 11.55 16.69
C SER A 467 -7.01 11.05 16.95
N GLY A 468 -7.20 9.74 17.05
CA GLY A 468 -8.49 9.09 17.28
C GLY A 468 -8.37 7.57 17.16
N THR A 469 -9.47 6.88 17.43
CA THR A 469 -9.57 5.42 17.30
C THR A 469 -10.57 5.03 16.24
N VAL A 470 -10.34 3.90 15.58
CA VAL A 470 -11.25 3.30 14.61
C VAL A 470 -11.66 1.91 15.06
N SER A 471 -12.91 1.52 14.80
CA SER A 471 -13.44 0.19 15.13
C SER A 471 -14.30 -0.35 13.99
N GLY A 472 -14.43 -1.69 13.91
CA GLY A 472 -15.20 -2.38 12.86
C GLY A 472 -14.35 -2.94 11.71
N ALA A 473 -13.01 -2.83 11.79
CA ALA A 473 -12.11 -3.51 10.87
C ALA A 473 -12.04 -5.02 11.18
N GLY A 474 -11.79 -5.83 10.16
CA GLY A 474 -11.73 -7.29 10.28
C GLY A 474 -11.86 -8.00 8.94
N THR A 475 -12.06 -9.32 9.01
CA THR A 475 -12.35 -10.16 7.84
C THR A 475 -13.84 -10.47 7.79
N TYR A 476 -14.45 -10.25 6.63
CA TYR A 476 -15.89 -10.39 6.41
C TYR A 476 -16.15 -11.24 5.17
N TYR A 477 -17.32 -11.86 5.09
CA TYR A 477 -17.69 -12.58 3.89
C TYR A 477 -18.19 -11.61 2.81
N TYR A 478 -18.11 -12.05 1.56
CA TYR A 478 -18.75 -11.36 0.44
C TYR A 478 -20.23 -11.07 0.73
N GLY A 479 -20.65 -9.83 0.51
CA GLY A 479 -22.01 -9.34 0.71
C GLY A 479 -22.36 -8.95 2.15
N ASP A 480 -21.47 -9.17 3.12
CA ASP A 480 -21.70 -8.71 4.49
C ASP A 480 -21.71 -7.16 4.52
N THR A 481 -22.58 -6.59 5.34
CA THR A 481 -22.57 -5.15 5.63
C THR A 481 -21.81 -4.90 6.93
N VAL A 482 -20.78 -4.04 6.87
CA VAL A 482 -19.97 -3.64 8.02
C VAL A 482 -20.11 -2.15 8.30
N ILE A 483 -20.11 -1.78 9.58
CA ILE A 483 -20.14 -0.40 10.04
C ILE A 483 -18.81 -0.08 10.71
N LEU A 484 -18.03 0.79 10.07
CA LEU A 484 -16.83 1.39 10.67
C LEU A 484 -17.20 2.61 11.48
N SER A 485 -16.56 2.80 12.64
CA SER A 485 -16.75 3.98 13.50
C SER A 485 -15.42 4.64 13.82
N ALA A 486 -15.36 5.97 13.68
CA ALA A 486 -14.22 6.80 14.04
C ALA A 486 -14.57 7.65 15.28
N VAL A 487 -13.73 7.59 16.31
CA VAL A 487 -13.90 8.37 17.55
C VAL A 487 -12.67 9.29 17.70
N PRO A 488 -12.84 10.62 17.68
CA PRO A 488 -11.72 11.55 17.84
C PRO A 488 -11.09 11.47 19.23
N ALA A 489 -9.77 11.57 19.31
CA ALA A 489 -9.07 11.78 20.58
C ALA A 489 -9.30 13.20 21.10
N PRO A 490 -9.10 13.48 22.40
CA PRO A 490 -9.15 14.84 22.94
C PRO A 490 -8.29 15.82 22.13
N GLY A 491 -8.86 16.97 21.78
CA GLY A 491 -8.20 18.00 20.97
C GLY A 491 -8.28 17.79 19.45
N PHE A 492 -8.84 16.68 18.99
CA PHE A 492 -9.10 16.41 17.56
C PHE A 492 -10.59 16.41 17.25
N GLN A 493 -10.91 16.51 15.97
CA GLN A 493 -12.24 16.31 15.42
C GLN A 493 -12.14 15.43 14.18
N PHE A 494 -13.14 14.58 13.97
CA PHE A 494 -13.24 13.81 12.74
C PHE A 494 -13.44 14.75 11.56
N PHE A 495 -12.81 14.42 10.43
CA PHE A 495 -12.92 15.21 9.21
C PHE A 495 -13.60 14.42 8.09
N HIS A 496 -13.07 13.24 7.74
CA HIS A 496 -13.69 12.33 6.78
C HIS A 496 -13.04 10.94 6.81
N TRP A 497 -13.73 9.95 6.25
CA TRP A 497 -13.14 8.70 5.79
C TRP A 497 -12.64 8.89 4.37
N ARG A 498 -11.46 8.34 4.09
CA ARG A 498 -10.94 8.21 2.73
C ARG A 498 -10.47 6.81 2.46
N GLU A 499 -10.51 6.43 1.20
CA GLU A 499 -9.80 5.29 0.66
C GLU A 499 -8.82 5.81 -0.39
N ASN A 500 -7.54 5.45 -0.27
CA ASN A 500 -6.48 6.06 -1.06
C ASN A 500 -6.49 7.60 -0.95
N LYS A 501 -6.82 8.30 -2.06
CA LYS A 501 -6.91 9.76 -2.13
C LYS A 501 -8.35 10.27 -2.23
N THR A 502 -9.34 9.38 -2.25
CA THR A 502 -10.75 9.72 -2.47
C THR A 502 -11.51 9.73 -1.15
N ILE A 503 -12.29 10.78 -0.93
CA ILE A 503 -13.19 10.86 0.23
C ILE A 503 -14.38 9.94 -0.02
N VAL A 504 -14.61 9.00 0.90
CA VAL A 504 -15.71 8.02 0.80
C VAL A 504 -16.87 8.35 1.73
N SER A 505 -16.63 9.10 2.81
CA SER A 505 -17.69 9.57 3.71
C SER A 505 -17.22 10.73 4.58
N SER A 506 -18.12 11.68 4.87
CA SER A 506 -17.92 12.76 5.85
C SER A 506 -18.58 12.47 7.21
N SER A 507 -19.16 11.29 7.39
CA SER A 507 -19.77 10.82 8.65
C SER A 507 -18.77 10.00 9.46
N GLU A 508 -18.79 10.14 10.79
CA GLU A 508 -17.97 9.33 11.72
C GLU A 508 -18.27 7.83 11.62
N LYS A 509 -19.50 7.47 11.21
CA LYS A 509 -19.90 6.11 10.88
C LYS A 509 -19.95 5.92 9.37
N LEU A 510 -19.27 4.88 8.89
CA LEU A 510 -19.26 4.46 7.49
C LEU A 510 -19.85 3.04 7.39
N GLU A 511 -21.00 2.92 6.75
CA GLU A 511 -21.61 1.64 6.39
C GLU A 511 -21.16 1.27 4.97
N LEU A 512 -20.63 0.06 4.80
CA LEU A 512 -20.19 -0.46 3.51
C LEU A 512 -20.56 -1.94 3.36
N THR A 513 -20.88 -2.35 2.14
CA THR A 513 -21.09 -3.76 1.79
C THR A 513 -19.80 -4.32 1.20
N VAL A 514 -19.37 -5.48 1.69
CA VAL A 514 -18.08 -6.07 1.41
C VAL A 514 -18.11 -6.87 0.11
N TYR A 515 -17.52 -6.34 -0.95
CA TYR A 515 -17.33 -7.06 -2.22
C TYR A 515 -15.87 -7.27 -2.59
N GLU A 516 -14.98 -6.49 -1.98
CA GLU A 516 -13.53 -6.50 -2.17
C GLU A 516 -12.81 -6.06 -0.88
N ASP A 517 -11.48 -6.14 -0.89
CA ASP A 517 -10.66 -5.63 0.20
C ASP A 517 -10.68 -4.10 0.21
N HIS A 518 -10.78 -3.51 1.41
CA HIS A 518 -10.77 -2.06 1.58
C HIS A 518 -9.69 -1.61 2.57
N ASN A 519 -9.04 -0.49 2.26
CA ASN A 519 -8.02 0.15 3.09
C ASN A 519 -8.45 1.58 3.44
N LEU A 520 -9.24 1.69 4.50
CA LEU A 520 -9.91 2.92 4.89
C LEU A 520 -9.10 3.67 5.94
N VAL A 521 -9.13 5.00 5.83
CA VAL A 521 -8.40 5.90 6.72
C VAL A 521 -9.38 6.93 7.26
N ALA A 522 -9.59 6.93 8.58
CA ALA A 522 -10.28 8.00 9.29
C ALA A 522 -9.30 9.16 9.46
N VAL A 523 -9.59 10.27 8.79
CA VAL A 523 -8.81 11.50 8.87
C VAL A 523 -9.38 12.38 9.96
N PHE A 524 -8.52 12.76 10.91
CA PHE A 524 -8.83 13.73 11.95
C PHE A 524 -8.00 14.98 11.74
N LYS A 525 -8.51 16.10 12.24
CA LYS A 525 -7.77 17.37 12.29
C LYS A 525 -7.80 17.93 13.71
N PRO A 526 -6.77 18.68 14.13
CA PRO A 526 -6.81 19.41 15.39
C PRO A 526 -8.06 20.31 15.45
N ARG A 527 -8.61 20.46 16.65
CA ARG A 527 -9.57 21.54 16.92
C ARG A 527 -8.80 22.85 16.99
N GLU A 528 -9.36 23.90 16.41
CA GLU A 528 -8.79 25.24 16.42
C GLU A 528 -9.64 26.17 17.29
N TYR A 529 -8.98 27.07 18.01
CA TYR A 529 -9.61 28.07 18.87
C TYR A 529 -9.16 29.48 18.49
N SER A 530 -10.10 30.42 18.45
CA SER A 530 -9.83 31.83 18.18
C SER A 530 -9.59 32.61 19.47
N ILE A 531 -8.49 33.36 19.50
CA ILE A 531 -8.14 34.28 20.59
C ILE A 531 -8.18 35.69 20.03
N SER A 532 -9.13 36.50 20.48
CA SER A 532 -9.26 37.91 20.11
C SER A 532 -8.93 38.82 21.29
N VAL A 533 -8.47 40.03 20.97
CA VAL A 533 -8.01 41.01 21.95
C VAL A 533 -8.58 42.39 21.66
N SER A 534 -8.87 43.15 22.72
CA SER A 534 -9.22 44.57 22.66
C SER A 534 -8.33 45.38 23.61
N VAL A 535 -8.20 46.70 23.36
CA VAL A 535 -7.32 47.61 24.11
C VAL A 535 -8.19 48.73 24.68
N ILE A 536 -8.09 48.98 26.00
CA ILE A 536 -8.88 50.03 26.68
C ILE A 536 -7.97 50.87 27.60
N PRO A 537 -7.96 52.21 27.49
CA PRO A 537 -8.50 52.97 26.36
C PRO A 537 -7.68 52.67 25.08
N SER A 538 -8.23 52.93 23.89
CA SER A 538 -7.62 52.50 22.63
C SER A 538 -6.28 53.20 22.35
N GLU A 539 -6.08 54.40 22.88
CA GLU A 539 -4.81 55.13 22.86
C GLU A 539 -3.80 54.64 23.91
N GLY A 540 -4.20 53.77 24.85
CA GLY A 540 -3.39 53.36 26.01
C GLY A 540 -2.23 52.41 25.69
N GLY A 541 -2.30 51.66 24.60
CA GLY A 541 -1.24 50.72 24.22
C GLY A 541 -1.53 49.89 22.97
N SER A 542 -0.74 48.84 22.77
CA SER A 542 -0.89 47.87 21.68
C SER A 542 -0.72 46.43 22.17
N VAL A 543 -1.27 45.47 21.43
CA VAL A 543 -1.23 44.04 21.76
C VAL A 543 -0.70 43.22 20.57
N THR A 544 0.11 42.21 20.88
CA THR A 544 0.54 41.16 19.93
C THR A 544 0.17 39.76 20.45
N GLY A 545 -0.01 38.79 19.55
CA GLY A 545 -0.27 37.38 19.90
C GLY A 545 -1.71 36.87 19.73
N ALA A 546 -2.65 37.71 19.27
CA ALA A 546 -3.99 37.25 18.90
C ALA A 546 -3.99 36.40 17.62
N GLY A 547 -4.94 35.48 17.46
CA GLY A 547 -5.02 34.60 16.30
C GLY A 547 -5.76 33.28 16.54
N THR A 548 -5.62 32.35 15.60
CA THR A 548 -6.19 31.00 15.68
C THR A 548 -5.11 30.01 16.08
N TYR A 549 -5.41 29.14 17.05
CA TYR A 549 -4.46 28.20 17.62
C TYR A 549 -5.03 26.78 17.69
N ASN A 550 -4.20 25.78 17.42
CA ASN A 550 -4.56 24.38 17.64
C ASN A 550 -4.75 24.09 19.14
N HIS A 551 -5.69 23.21 19.47
CA HIS A 551 -5.95 22.75 20.84
C HIS A 551 -4.65 22.36 21.57
N GLY A 552 -4.44 22.93 22.75
CA GLY A 552 -3.28 22.67 23.61
C GLY A 552 -2.02 23.49 23.27
N SER A 553 -2.03 24.26 22.17
CA SER A 553 -0.89 25.15 21.84
C SER A 553 -0.80 26.29 22.86
N ASN A 554 0.43 26.71 23.18
CA ASN A 554 0.65 27.88 24.03
C ASN A 554 0.39 29.17 23.24
N VAL A 555 -0.50 29.99 23.78
CA VAL A 555 -0.80 31.34 23.32
C VAL A 555 -0.01 32.31 24.20
N THR A 556 0.69 33.25 23.59
CA THR A 556 1.41 34.31 24.31
C THR A 556 0.89 35.66 23.86
N LEU A 557 0.18 36.36 24.74
CA LEU A 557 -0.25 37.73 24.51
C LEU A 557 0.71 38.70 25.18
N LYS A 558 1.07 39.79 24.49
CA LYS A 558 1.94 40.84 25.02
C LYS A 558 1.32 42.22 24.82
N ALA A 559 1.07 42.92 25.93
CA ALA A 559 0.63 44.30 25.98
C ALA A 559 1.84 45.25 26.08
N THR A 560 1.84 46.30 25.26
CA THR A 560 2.88 47.35 25.26
C THR A 560 2.21 48.71 25.47
N PRO A 561 2.41 49.39 26.61
CA PRO A 561 1.83 50.70 26.87
C PRO A 561 2.35 51.77 25.90
N ASN A 562 1.47 52.69 25.51
CA ASN A 562 1.86 53.92 24.82
C ASN A 562 2.38 54.97 25.83
N GLN A 563 3.07 56.00 25.32
CA GLN A 563 3.64 57.04 26.18
C GLN A 563 2.56 57.74 27.03
N GLY A 564 2.83 57.92 28.32
CA GLY A 564 1.88 58.52 29.27
C GLY A 564 0.90 57.52 29.89
N TYR A 565 0.93 56.25 29.48
CA TYR A 565 0.09 55.17 30.03
C TYR A 565 0.92 54.06 30.65
N ARG A 566 0.32 53.32 31.58
CA ARG A 566 0.82 52.05 32.10
C ARG A 566 -0.20 50.95 31.91
N PHE A 567 0.29 49.72 31.73
CA PHE A 567 -0.57 48.53 31.68
C PHE A 567 -1.10 48.22 33.08
N VAL A 568 -2.38 47.85 33.17
CA VAL A 568 -3.06 47.50 34.42
C VAL A 568 -3.19 45.99 34.52
N ASN A 569 -3.95 45.36 33.63
CA ASN A 569 -4.21 43.93 33.63
C ASN A 569 -4.82 43.45 32.30
N TRP A 570 -4.86 42.13 32.14
CA TRP A 570 -5.70 41.43 31.19
C TRP A 570 -7.02 41.08 31.85
N THR A 571 -8.13 41.34 31.17
CA THR A 571 -9.45 40.89 31.61
C THR A 571 -10.14 40.02 30.56
N GLU A 572 -11.02 39.13 31.01
CA GLU A 572 -11.95 38.37 30.18
C GLU A 572 -13.35 38.51 30.79
N ALA A 573 -14.32 38.98 30.00
CA ALA A 573 -15.67 39.31 30.48
C ALA A 573 -15.68 40.22 31.75
N GLY A 574 -14.69 41.13 31.85
CA GLY A 574 -14.53 42.06 32.98
C GLY A 574 -13.79 41.50 34.20
N ASN A 575 -13.47 40.20 34.25
CA ASN A 575 -12.69 39.61 35.34
C ASN A 575 -11.20 39.60 35.00
N GLU A 576 -10.34 39.93 35.97
CA GLU A 576 -8.90 39.85 35.80
C GLU A 576 -8.44 38.40 35.59
N VAL A 577 -7.67 38.18 34.53
CA VAL A 577 -7.06 36.88 34.22
C VAL A 577 -5.54 36.90 34.31
N SER A 578 -4.91 38.07 34.29
CA SER A 578 -3.48 38.26 34.52
C SER A 578 -3.18 39.73 34.81
N SER A 579 -2.39 40.02 35.84
CA SER A 579 -1.81 41.35 36.08
C SER A 579 -0.50 41.59 35.31
N GLU A 580 0.09 40.54 34.72
CA GLU A 580 1.32 40.62 33.96
C GLU A 580 1.06 41.04 32.51
N ALA A 581 1.88 41.95 31.98
CA ALA A 581 1.77 42.44 30.59
C ALA A 581 1.99 41.34 29.54
N VAL A 582 2.69 40.26 29.92
CA VAL A 582 2.83 39.03 29.12
C VAL A 582 1.96 37.94 29.75
N TYR A 583 0.94 37.49 29.03
CA TYR A 583 0.02 36.44 29.48
C TYR A 583 0.14 35.19 28.61
N ILE A 584 0.45 34.06 29.24
CA ILE A 584 0.65 32.77 28.58
C ILE A 584 -0.41 31.78 29.07
N PHE A 585 -1.11 31.13 28.15
CA PHE A 585 -2.10 30.10 28.46
C PHE A 585 -2.22 29.09 27.30
N SER A 586 -2.82 27.92 27.55
CA SER A 586 -3.06 26.92 26.50
C SER A 586 -4.41 27.11 25.82
N ALA A 587 -4.46 27.02 24.50
CA ALA A 587 -5.69 27.15 23.73
C ALA A 587 -6.62 25.93 23.92
N SER A 588 -7.69 26.09 24.70
CA SER A 588 -8.69 25.04 24.94
C SER A 588 -10.14 25.47 24.64
N ALA A 589 -10.35 26.76 24.40
CA ALA A 589 -11.62 27.37 24.05
C ALA A 589 -11.37 28.71 23.32
N ASN A 590 -12.39 29.22 22.63
CA ASN A 590 -12.35 30.59 22.10
C ASN A 590 -12.35 31.60 23.25
N ARG A 591 -11.51 32.63 23.16
CA ARG A 591 -11.36 33.65 24.22
C ARG A 591 -11.37 35.05 23.65
N VAL A 592 -11.95 35.98 24.41
CA VAL A 592 -11.99 37.41 24.10
C VAL A 592 -11.39 38.16 25.28
N LEU A 593 -10.20 38.70 25.09
CA LEU A 593 -9.40 39.30 26.15
C LEU A 593 -9.29 40.82 25.96
N THR A 594 -9.12 41.55 27.04
CA THR A 594 -8.95 43.00 27.02
C THR A 594 -7.66 43.37 27.74
N ALA A 595 -6.77 44.11 27.08
CA ALA A 595 -5.63 44.76 27.72
C ALA A 595 -6.06 46.13 28.24
N ASN A 596 -6.06 46.30 29.56
CA ASN A 596 -6.44 47.55 30.20
C ASN A 596 -5.20 48.39 30.52
N PHE A 597 -5.27 49.69 30.24
CA PHE A 597 -4.24 50.69 30.47
C PHE A 597 -4.83 51.89 31.21
N GLU A 598 -3.99 52.65 31.90
CA GLU A 598 -4.38 53.89 32.56
C GLU A 598 -3.29 54.97 32.45
N PRO A 599 -3.64 56.27 32.47
CA PRO A 599 -2.67 57.36 32.48
C PRO A 599 -1.75 57.34 33.72
N ILE A 600 -0.48 57.69 33.53
CA ILE A 600 0.53 57.75 34.61
C ILE A 600 0.32 58.99 35.51
N GLY A 601 -0.17 60.11 34.96
CA GLY A 601 -0.39 61.37 35.68
C GLY A 601 0.90 62.08 36.13
N VAL A 602 0.88 62.71 37.30
CA VAL A 602 2.03 63.39 37.91
C VAL A 602 2.68 62.51 38.96
N GLU A 603 4.01 62.39 38.89
CA GLU A 603 4.77 61.53 39.78
C GLU A 603 6.06 62.21 40.25
N ARG A 604 6.33 62.15 41.56
CA ARG A 604 7.58 62.64 42.14
C ARG A 604 8.60 61.50 42.24
N ILE A 605 9.80 61.76 41.74
CA ILE A 605 10.97 60.89 41.82
C ILE A 605 11.99 61.60 42.71
N ALA A 606 12.08 61.19 43.97
CA ALA A 606 12.88 61.89 44.98
C ALA A 606 13.42 60.93 46.04
N GLY A 607 14.68 61.15 46.43
CA GLY A 607 15.24 60.57 47.65
C GLY A 607 15.34 61.59 48.77
N SER A 608 15.87 61.16 49.92
CA SER A 608 16.08 62.04 51.08
C SER A 608 17.11 63.15 50.86
N ASN A 609 17.95 63.03 49.82
CA ASN A 609 18.93 64.02 49.38
C ASN A 609 19.29 63.76 47.91
N ARG A 610 20.18 64.59 47.34
CA ARG A 610 20.65 64.48 45.95
C ARG A 610 21.20 63.11 45.53
N TYR A 611 21.86 62.38 46.43
CA TYR A 611 22.35 61.03 46.15
C TYR A 611 21.17 60.05 46.05
N GLY A 612 20.21 60.17 46.98
CA GLY A 612 18.97 59.39 46.96
C GLY A 612 18.12 59.65 45.72
N THR A 613 17.98 60.91 45.29
CA THR A 613 17.21 61.24 44.07
C THR A 613 17.83 60.60 42.83
N ALA A 614 19.17 60.63 42.69
CA ALA A 614 19.85 59.93 41.60
C ALA A 614 19.59 58.40 41.61
N ILE A 615 19.50 57.79 42.80
CA ILE A 615 19.16 56.37 42.97
C ILE A 615 17.71 56.09 42.56
N GLU A 616 16.75 56.92 42.96
CA GLU A 616 15.34 56.73 42.55
C GLU A 616 15.15 56.91 41.03
N ILE A 617 15.88 57.84 40.43
CA ILE A 617 15.95 58.00 38.97
C ILE A 617 16.54 56.75 38.30
N SER A 618 17.60 56.19 38.89
CA SER A 618 18.23 54.95 38.41
C SER A 618 17.27 53.75 38.48
N LYS A 619 16.57 53.56 39.60
CA LYS A 619 15.53 52.52 39.74
C LYS A 619 14.43 52.66 38.71
N ARG A 620 14.04 53.89 38.38
CA ARG A 620 13.03 54.14 37.35
C ARG A 620 13.51 53.80 35.94
N GLY A 621 14.69 54.26 35.56
CA GLY A 621 15.19 54.09 34.18
C GLY A 621 15.79 52.72 33.90
N TRP A 622 16.25 52.02 34.94
CA TRP A 622 16.97 50.75 34.86
C TRP A 622 16.47 49.76 35.93
N PRO A 623 15.17 49.39 35.91
CA PRO A 623 14.62 48.44 36.87
C PRO A 623 15.24 47.04 36.72
N GLN A 624 15.61 46.67 35.49
CA GLN A 624 16.26 45.38 35.15
C GLN A 624 17.79 45.42 35.24
N GLY A 625 18.38 46.54 35.69
CA GLY A 625 19.82 46.72 35.81
C GLY A 625 20.47 47.54 34.68
N ALA A 626 21.74 47.90 34.89
CA ALA A 626 22.57 48.63 33.94
C ALA A 626 24.03 48.13 34.02
N GLY A 627 24.56 47.65 32.90
CA GLY A 627 25.93 47.11 32.84
C GLY A 627 27.02 48.15 33.07
N THR A 628 26.72 49.44 32.81
CA THR A 628 27.63 50.58 33.04
C THR A 628 26.96 51.63 33.94
N VAL A 629 27.73 52.27 34.82
CA VAL A 629 27.33 53.45 35.60
C VAL A 629 28.32 54.59 35.36
N ILE A 630 27.79 55.80 35.20
CA ILE A 630 28.59 57.03 35.22
C ILE A 630 28.57 57.59 36.64
N LEU A 631 29.75 57.82 37.23
CA LEU A 631 29.90 58.35 38.60
C LEU A 631 30.50 59.75 38.57
N ALA A 632 29.80 60.71 39.18
CA ALA A 632 30.28 62.09 39.30
C ALA A 632 30.10 62.63 40.72
N ARG A 633 30.80 63.72 41.06
CA ARG A 633 30.64 64.38 42.36
C ARG A 633 29.29 65.11 42.46
N GLY A 634 28.70 65.12 43.66
CA GLY A 634 27.36 65.67 43.91
C GLY A 634 27.30 67.14 44.33
N ASP A 635 28.41 67.89 44.30
CA ASP A 635 28.52 69.26 44.84
C ASP A 635 29.18 70.27 43.88
N ASP A 636 29.86 69.83 42.80
CA ASP A 636 30.25 70.65 41.64
C ASP A 636 29.95 69.88 40.35
N TYR A 637 29.15 70.48 39.48
CA TYR A 637 28.35 69.73 38.51
C TYR A 637 28.83 69.83 37.07
N ALA A 638 29.94 70.52 36.82
CA ALA A 638 30.42 70.78 35.46
C ALA A 638 30.68 69.46 34.69
N ASP A 639 31.34 68.50 35.35
CA ASP A 639 31.70 67.20 34.77
C ASP A 639 30.45 66.33 34.59
N ALA A 640 29.52 66.36 35.56
CA ALA A 640 28.27 65.61 35.50
C ALA A 640 27.34 66.11 34.38
N LEU A 641 27.26 67.43 34.19
CA LEU A 641 26.50 68.06 33.11
C LEU A 641 27.00 67.60 31.74
N ALA A 642 28.32 67.68 31.51
CA ALA A 642 28.93 67.23 30.26
C ALA A 642 28.80 65.71 30.05
N GLY A 643 28.66 64.95 31.14
CA GLY A 643 28.51 63.49 31.13
C GLY A 643 27.13 62.95 30.75
N VAL A 644 26.05 63.77 30.78
CA VAL A 644 24.68 63.30 30.48
C VAL A 644 24.56 62.68 29.08
N PRO A 645 25.11 63.27 28.00
CA PRO A 645 25.07 62.65 26.67
C PRO A 645 25.84 61.32 26.58
N LEU A 646 27.01 61.22 27.22
CA LEU A 646 27.78 59.97 27.28
C LEU A 646 27.01 58.89 28.05
N ALA A 647 26.39 59.24 29.17
CA ALA A 647 25.57 58.32 29.96
C ALA A 647 24.38 57.77 29.13
N TYR A 648 23.72 58.61 28.36
CA TYR A 648 22.64 58.20 27.45
C TYR A 648 23.14 57.27 26.34
N GLN A 649 24.26 57.63 25.68
CA GLN A 649 24.88 56.83 24.63
C GLN A 649 25.25 55.41 25.11
N LEU A 650 25.66 55.28 26.38
CA LEU A 650 26.01 54.01 27.01
C LEU A 650 24.81 53.31 27.68
N ASN A 651 23.60 53.88 27.61
CA ASN A 651 22.41 53.44 28.33
C ASN A 651 22.71 53.20 29.83
N ALA A 652 23.40 54.16 30.46
CA ALA A 652 23.88 54.09 31.84
C ALA A 652 23.24 55.20 32.71
N PRO A 653 22.88 54.93 33.98
CA PRO A 653 22.50 55.99 34.90
C PRO A 653 23.71 56.82 35.34
N ILE A 654 23.46 58.08 35.71
CA ILE A 654 24.41 58.91 36.45
C ILE A 654 24.11 58.79 37.93
N LEU A 655 25.07 58.26 38.69
CA LEU A 655 25.04 58.26 40.15
C LEU A 655 25.99 59.32 40.70
N LEU A 656 25.68 59.80 41.91
CA LEU A 656 26.46 60.85 42.57
C LEU A 656 27.27 60.30 43.75
N THR A 657 28.44 60.89 44.00
CA THR A 657 29.31 60.59 45.15
C THR A 657 29.85 61.85 45.82
N ARG A 658 30.42 61.72 47.03
CA ARG A 658 31.23 62.77 47.65
C ARG A 658 32.67 62.68 47.14
N THR A 659 33.43 63.76 47.19
CA THR A 659 34.83 63.81 46.74
C THR A 659 35.68 62.67 47.32
N ASN A 660 35.58 62.42 48.63
CA ASN A 660 36.45 61.50 49.35
C ASN A 660 35.75 60.23 49.87
N ALA A 661 34.48 60.01 49.53
CA ALA A 661 33.73 58.86 50.05
C ALA A 661 32.56 58.47 49.15
N LEU A 662 32.51 57.19 48.75
CA LEU A 662 31.33 56.59 48.14
C LEU A 662 30.26 56.43 49.22
N THR A 663 29.06 56.93 48.99
CA THR A 663 27.97 56.77 49.97
C THR A 663 27.47 55.32 49.93
N SER A 664 27.07 54.77 51.08
CA SER A 664 26.54 53.41 51.17
C SER A 664 25.35 53.18 50.23
N SER A 665 24.47 54.18 50.10
CA SER A 665 23.31 54.12 49.21
C SER A 665 23.71 54.05 47.72
N THR A 666 24.73 54.81 47.30
CA THR A 666 25.23 54.75 45.92
C THR A 666 25.88 53.39 45.65
N LYS A 667 26.60 52.84 46.63
CA LYS A 667 27.20 51.50 46.55
C LYS A 667 26.14 50.40 46.37
N GLU A 668 25.07 50.44 47.18
CA GLU A 668 23.95 49.50 47.08
C GLU A 668 23.24 49.59 45.74
N GLU A 669 23.08 50.80 45.18
CA GLU A 669 22.46 50.96 43.87
C GLU A 669 23.31 50.40 42.73
N ILE A 670 24.64 50.55 42.78
CA ILE A 670 25.56 49.91 41.82
C ILE A 670 25.39 48.37 41.85
N ILE A 671 25.23 47.80 43.05
CA ILE A 671 24.98 46.36 43.23
C ILE A 671 23.61 45.96 42.66
N ARG A 672 22.54 46.71 42.98
CA ARG A 672 21.19 46.47 42.47
C ARG A 672 21.16 46.47 40.93
N LEU A 673 21.92 47.37 40.32
CA LEU A 673 22.00 47.48 38.87
C LEU A 673 22.73 46.30 38.21
N GLY A 674 23.43 45.45 38.97
CA GLY A 674 24.28 44.40 38.39
C GLY A 674 25.40 44.99 37.51
N THR A 675 25.90 46.17 37.89
CA THR A 675 26.88 46.92 37.10
C THR A 675 28.24 46.22 37.10
N ASN A 676 28.88 46.15 35.94
CA ASN A 676 30.22 45.59 35.78
C ASN A 676 31.27 46.67 35.47
N ARG A 677 30.86 47.83 34.93
CA ARG A 677 31.73 48.92 34.52
C ARG A 677 31.31 50.25 35.16
N VAL A 678 32.25 50.97 35.76
CA VAL A 678 32.02 52.32 36.32
C VAL A 678 32.96 53.31 35.66
N ILE A 679 32.42 54.41 35.13
CA ILE A 679 33.19 55.50 34.55
C ILE A 679 33.10 56.70 35.48
N ILE A 680 34.22 57.08 36.08
CA ILE A 680 34.34 58.26 36.94
C ILE A 680 34.60 59.49 36.09
N LEU A 681 33.78 60.54 36.26
CA LEU A 681 33.98 61.83 35.63
C LEU A 681 34.70 62.80 36.58
N GLY A 682 35.78 63.41 36.07
CA GLY A 682 36.59 64.36 36.80
C GLY A 682 37.86 63.76 37.43
N GLY A 683 38.84 64.63 37.65
CA GLY A 683 40.13 64.26 38.23
C GLY A 683 40.04 63.84 39.71
N THR A 684 41.18 63.52 40.31
CA THR A 684 41.25 63.07 41.72
C THR A 684 40.78 64.12 42.73
N GLY A 685 40.84 65.41 42.39
CA GLY A 685 40.25 66.49 43.18
C GLY A 685 38.71 66.57 43.12
N ALA A 686 38.08 65.93 42.12
CA ALA A 686 36.63 65.84 41.99
C ALA A 686 36.11 64.54 42.63
N VAL A 687 36.75 63.41 42.31
CA VAL A 687 36.48 62.10 42.91
C VAL A 687 37.82 61.44 43.20
N SER A 688 38.17 61.34 44.48
CA SER A 688 39.48 60.86 44.96
C SER A 688 39.83 59.45 44.52
N ASP A 689 41.12 59.14 44.60
CA ASP A 689 41.60 57.77 44.36
C ASP A 689 41.08 56.78 45.41
N ALA A 690 40.73 57.24 46.62
CA ALA A 690 40.10 56.38 47.63
C ALA A 690 38.76 55.81 47.12
N VAL A 691 37.94 56.64 46.47
CA VAL A 691 36.67 56.20 45.85
C VAL A 691 36.94 55.27 44.67
N PHE A 692 37.95 55.57 43.84
CA PHE A 692 38.36 54.70 42.73
C PHE A 692 38.75 53.30 43.23
N GLN A 693 39.61 53.23 44.25
CA GLN A 693 40.06 51.95 44.81
C GLN A 693 38.93 51.19 45.51
N GLU A 694 37.99 51.89 46.16
CA GLU A 694 36.80 51.24 46.72
C GLU A 694 35.96 50.55 45.63
N LEU A 695 35.76 51.19 44.47
CA LEU A 695 35.01 50.60 43.35
C LEU A 695 35.74 49.40 42.72
N VAL A 696 37.07 49.46 42.58
CA VAL A 696 37.88 48.32 42.12
C VAL A 696 37.79 47.16 43.09
N ALA A 697 37.83 47.43 44.40
CA ALA A 697 37.68 46.41 45.44
C ALA A 697 36.28 45.75 45.45
N MET A 698 35.27 46.40 44.86
CA MET A 698 33.96 45.79 44.61
C MET A 698 33.95 44.83 43.40
N GLY A 699 35.07 44.65 42.70
CA GLY A 699 35.19 43.78 41.53
C GLY A 699 34.75 44.43 40.21
N LEU A 700 34.65 45.76 40.18
CA LEU A 700 34.17 46.52 39.02
C LEU A 700 35.34 46.89 38.09
N ASN A 701 35.07 46.98 36.79
CA ASN A 701 35.97 47.61 35.84
C ASN A 701 35.81 49.14 35.92
N VAL A 702 36.80 49.83 36.50
CA VAL A 702 36.71 51.27 36.79
C VAL A 702 37.61 52.06 35.83
N GLU A 703 36.98 52.98 35.10
CA GLU A 703 37.65 53.92 34.19
C GLU A 703 37.48 55.34 34.70
N ARG A 704 38.42 56.23 34.37
CA ARG A 704 38.34 57.66 34.72
C ARG A 704 38.50 58.51 33.47
N ILE A 705 37.55 59.42 33.25
CA ILE A 705 37.60 60.45 32.21
C ILE A 705 37.79 61.79 32.90
N SER A 706 38.95 62.42 32.70
CA SER A 706 39.33 63.65 33.38
C SER A 706 40.39 64.43 32.62
N GLY A 707 40.34 65.76 32.70
CA GLY A 707 41.45 66.63 32.31
C GLY A 707 41.93 67.55 33.45
N SER A 708 42.76 68.55 33.13
CA SER A 708 43.29 69.51 34.13
C SER A 708 42.22 70.38 34.80
N GLY A 709 41.05 70.51 34.19
CA GLY A 709 39.88 71.19 34.76
C GLY A 709 38.62 70.89 33.96
N ARG A 710 37.51 71.56 34.31
CA ARG A 710 36.18 71.32 33.72
C ARG A 710 36.12 71.40 32.19
N TYR A 711 36.93 72.28 31.59
CA TYR A 711 36.97 72.46 30.13
C TYR A 711 37.66 71.28 29.46
N ASP A 712 38.78 70.81 30.01
CA ASP A 712 39.50 69.63 29.54
C ASP A 712 38.69 68.36 29.77
N THR A 713 38.06 68.19 30.93
CA THR A 713 37.18 67.03 31.20
C THR A 713 36.02 66.97 30.21
N ALA A 714 35.38 68.09 29.88
CA ALA A 714 34.32 68.13 28.87
C ALA A 714 34.84 67.74 27.46
N ALA A 715 36.07 68.14 27.12
CA ALA A 715 36.72 67.72 25.88
C ALA A 715 37.01 66.21 25.86
N GLU A 716 37.50 65.63 26.97
CA GLU A 716 37.73 64.18 27.06
C GLU A 716 36.42 63.38 26.99
N ILE A 717 35.34 63.87 27.59
CA ILE A 717 34.01 63.25 27.45
C ILE A 717 33.56 63.26 25.99
N ALA A 718 33.78 64.37 25.28
CA ALA A 718 33.44 64.46 23.86
C ALA A 718 34.26 63.49 22.99
N ARG A 719 35.56 63.30 23.30
CA ARG A 719 36.38 62.28 22.63
C ARG A 719 35.88 60.86 22.91
N GLU A 720 35.47 60.58 24.14
CA GLU A 720 34.90 59.28 24.48
C GLU A 720 33.60 59.03 23.70
N MET A 721 32.72 60.03 23.60
CA MET A 721 31.49 59.94 22.81
C MET A 721 31.77 59.67 21.32
N ALA A 722 32.79 60.31 20.75
CA ALA A 722 33.19 60.14 19.35
C ALA A 722 33.65 58.73 19.00
N LYS A 723 34.01 57.89 19.98
CA LYS A 723 34.26 56.44 19.76
C LYS A 723 33.01 55.71 19.27
N GLY A 724 31.82 56.24 19.52
CA GLY A 724 30.56 55.69 19.02
C GLY A 724 30.19 56.11 17.60
N GLY A 725 30.98 56.95 16.94
CA GLY A 725 30.74 57.43 15.58
C GLY A 725 31.08 58.92 15.41
N PRO A 726 31.13 59.42 14.15
CA PRO A 726 31.42 60.82 13.87
C PRO A 726 30.34 61.74 14.44
N ILE A 727 30.76 62.88 15.00
CA ILE A 727 29.91 63.89 15.61
C ILE A 727 30.23 65.23 14.95
N ASP A 728 29.25 65.88 14.33
CA ASP A 728 29.44 67.15 13.60
C ASP A 728 28.87 68.38 14.32
N THR A 729 28.16 68.15 15.43
CA THR A 729 27.40 69.17 16.17
C THR A 729 27.70 69.09 17.66
N ALA A 730 27.91 70.24 18.32
CA ALA A 730 28.12 70.31 19.77
C ALA A 730 27.17 71.32 20.45
N PHE A 731 26.86 71.07 21.72
CA PHE A 731 26.19 72.04 22.59
C PHE A 731 27.26 72.83 23.35
N ILE A 732 27.17 74.15 23.32
CA ILE A 732 28.14 75.05 23.95
C ILE A 732 27.50 75.73 25.14
N ALA A 733 28.09 75.55 26.32
CA ALA A 733 27.63 76.14 27.56
C ALA A 733 28.75 76.92 28.26
N VAL A 734 28.40 77.89 29.10
CA VAL A 734 29.39 78.54 29.95
C VAL A 734 29.86 77.58 31.04
N GLY A 735 31.17 77.53 31.30
CA GLY A 735 31.79 76.69 32.33
C GLY A 735 31.60 77.21 33.77
N THR A 736 30.87 78.31 33.94
CA THR A 736 30.65 79.01 35.21
C THR A 736 29.18 79.41 35.29
N ASN A 737 28.49 79.07 36.39
CA ASN A 737 27.05 79.37 36.60
C ASN A 737 26.10 78.71 35.57
N PHE A 738 25.86 77.41 35.71
CA PHE A 738 25.24 76.50 34.72
C PHE A 738 23.72 76.60 34.55
N ALA A 739 23.07 77.64 35.07
CA ALA A 739 21.60 77.69 35.13
C ALA A 739 20.90 77.50 33.78
N ASP A 740 21.46 78.06 32.70
CA ASP A 740 20.93 77.96 31.35
C ASP A 740 21.29 76.63 30.66
N ALA A 741 22.38 75.98 31.10
CA ALA A 741 22.95 74.80 30.45
C ALA A 741 22.30 73.48 30.91
N LEU A 742 21.65 73.46 32.08
CA LEU A 742 21.16 72.23 32.69
C LEU A 742 20.01 71.57 31.93
N SER A 743 19.06 72.38 31.44
CA SER A 743 17.97 71.90 30.58
C SER A 743 18.47 71.39 29.24
N SER A 744 19.65 71.84 28.78
CA SER A 744 20.22 71.38 27.50
C SER A 744 20.70 69.93 27.54
N SER A 745 20.96 69.39 28.73
CA SER A 745 21.60 68.08 28.90
C SER A 745 20.81 66.91 28.34
N SER A 746 19.49 66.85 28.58
CA SER A 746 18.60 65.84 28.01
C SER A 746 18.48 65.94 26.49
N TYR A 747 18.51 67.17 25.96
CA TYR A 747 18.40 67.41 24.52
C TYR A 747 19.70 67.08 23.79
N ALA A 748 20.85 67.45 24.35
CA ALA A 748 22.17 67.07 23.85
C ALA A 748 22.33 65.54 23.85
N ALA A 749 21.91 64.88 24.94
CA ALA A 749 21.88 63.42 25.03
C ALA A 749 21.01 62.80 23.94
N LYS A 750 19.77 63.30 23.77
CA LYS A 750 18.85 62.78 22.75
C LYS A 750 19.36 63.01 21.33
N ALA A 751 20.04 64.13 21.09
CA ALA A 751 20.66 64.47 19.82
C ALA A 751 22.00 63.75 19.58
N GLY A 752 22.52 62.99 20.55
CA GLY A 752 23.83 62.34 20.45
C GLY A 752 25.01 63.31 20.37
N CYS A 753 24.86 64.52 20.91
CA CYS A 753 25.83 65.60 20.80
C CYS A 753 26.55 65.84 22.14
N PRO A 754 27.87 66.09 22.14
CA PRO A 754 28.62 66.44 23.34
C PRO A 754 28.27 67.85 23.81
N ILE A 755 28.46 68.08 25.11
CA ILE A 755 28.39 69.42 25.72
C ILE A 755 29.82 69.87 26.00
N LEU A 756 30.23 70.95 25.33
CA LEU A 756 31.53 71.58 25.52
C LEU A 756 31.39 72.90 26.28
N LEU A 757 32.38 73.21 27.11
CA LEU A 757 32.35 74.36 28.00
C LEU A 757 33.24 75.50 27.50
N VAL A 758 32.77 76.75 27.63
CA VAL A 758 33.52 77.97 27.30
C VAL A 758 33.53 78.96 28.47
N GLN A 759 34.38 79.99 28.40
CA GLN A 759 34.29 81.15 29.30
C GLN A 759 33.45 82.25 28.63
N THR A 760 32.87 83.16 29.41
CA THR A 760 32.01 84.24 28.88
C THR A 760 32.69 85.07 27.79
N THR A 761 34.01 85.26 27.88
CA THR A 761 34.80 86.12 26.99
C THR A 761 35.87 85.41 26.18
N ARG A 762 36.05 84.09 26.34
CA ARG A 762 37.06 83.32 25.58
C ARG A 762 36.72 81.83 25.44
N ILE A 763 37.17 81.23 24.34
CA ILE A 763 37.16 79.77 24.14
C ILE A 763 38.44 79.21 24.77
N PRO A 764 38.37 78.30 25.76
CA PRO A 764 39.55 77.61 26.28
C PRO A 764 40.22 76.74 25.20
N ALA A 765 41.54 76.61 25.24
CA ALA A 765 42.31 75.87 24.24
C ALA A 765 41.86 74.41 24.09
N ALA A 766 41.48 73.75 25.18
CA ALA A 766 40.94 72.38 25.15
C ALA A 766 39.64 72.28 24.33
N THR A 767 38.75 73.25 24.48
CA THR A 767 37.49 73.34 23.74
C THR A 767 37.73 73.65 22.26
N GLU A 768 38.63 74.58 21.96
CA GLU A 768 39.02 74.90 20.57
C GLU A 768 39.63 73.69 19.86
N THR A 769 40.53 72.98 20.55
CA THR A 769 41.20 71.77 20.04
C THR A 769 40.18 70.70 19.70
N VAL A 770 39.28 70.36 20.64
CA VAL A 770 38.32 69.27 20.42
C VAL A 770 37.26 69.61 19.38
N LEU A 771 36.88 70.90 19.23
CA LEU A 771 36.00 71.33 18.14
C LEU A 771 36.61 71.04 16.76
N SER A 772 37.90 71.32 16.59
CA SER A 772 38.61 71.01 15.34
C SER A 772 38.89 69.52 15.19
N GLU A 773 39.30 68.83 16.26
CA GLU A 773 39.68 67.42 16.27
C GLU A 773 38.50 66.51 15.87
N LEU A 774 37.30 66.81 16.40
CA LEU A 774 36.09 66.04 16.10
C LEU A 774 35.39 66.49 14.80
N GLY A 775 35.86 67.55 14.15
CA GLY A 775 35.24 68.08 12.93
C GLY A 775 33.87 68.73 13.16
N ILE A 776 33.69 69.42 14.30
CA ILE A 776 32.43 70.09 14.63
C ILE A 776 32.21 71.27 13.68
N THR A 777 31.10 71.23 12.94
CA THR A 777 30.71 72.27 11.97
C THR A 777 29.53 73.12 12.44
N LYS A 778 28.79 72.66 13.45
CA LYS A 778 27.64 73.37 14.02
C LYS A 778 27.69 73.40 15.54
N THR A 779 27.28 74.52 16.13
CA THR A 779 27.24 74.67 17.59
C THR A 779 25.92 75.28 18.06
N ASN A 780 25.26 74.62 19.01
CA ASN A 780 24.11 75.18 19.72
C ASN A 780 24.62 75.92 20.96
N VAL A 781 24.64 77.25 20.92
CA VAL A 781 25.18 78.10 22.00
C VAL A 781 24.08 78.43 22.99
N ILE A 782 24.20 77.92 24.22
CA ILE A 782 23.16 77.99 25.24
C ILE A 782 23.38 79.20 26.16
N GLY A 783 22.39 80.09 26.21
CA GLY A 783 22.41 81.31 27.02
C GLY A 783 22.57 82.59 26.19
N GLY A 784 22.16 83.72 26.78
CA GLY A 784 22.20 85.03 26.13
C GLY A 784 23.62 85.63 26.04
N ASP A 785 23.73 86.83 25.46
CA ASP A 785 25.03 87.52 25.30
C ASP A 785 25.74 87.83 26.62
N GLY A 786 24.99 87.96 27.73
CA GLY A 786 25.56 88.13 29.08
C GLY A 786 26.21 86.86 29.64
N VAL A 787 25.98 85.70 29.03
CA VAL A 787 26.47 84.39 29.48
C VAL A 787 27.64 83.95 28.59
N ILE A 788 27.47 84.08 27.27
CA ILE A 788 28.50 83.85 26.24
C ILE A 788 28.44 85.05 25.29
N ASN A 789 29.45 85.93 25.33
CA ASN A 789 29.41 87.19 24.61
C ASN A 789 29.52 87.02 23.08
N GLY A 790 29.23 88.10 22.34
CA GLY A 790 29.27 88.10 20.87
C GLY A 790 30.63 87.71 20.29
N THR A 791 31.73 88.01 20.96
CA THR A 791 33.08 87.62 20.52
C THR A 791 33.25 86.11 20.53
N VAL A 792 32.92 85.43 21.63
CA VAL A 792 32.97 83.97 21.72
C VAL A 792 32.00 83.34 20.74
N PHE A 793 30.78 83.87 20.64
CA PHE A 793 29.75 83.37 19.71
C PHE A 793 30.24 83.38 18.24
N SER A 794 30.86 84.48 17.80
CA SER A 794 31.37 84.61 16.42
C SER A 794 32.54 83.68 16.07
N LEU A 795 33.25 83.17 17.08
CA LEU A 795 34.39 82.27 16.89
C LEU A 795 34.00 80.78 16.86
N LEU A 796 32.77 80.45 17.23
CA LEU A 796 32.28 79.07 17.26
C LEU A 796 31.78 78.63 15.87
N PRO A 797 32.05 77.38 15.45
CA PRO A 797 31.66 76.90 14.12
C PRO A 797 30.13 76.75 14.01
N GLY A 798 29.55 77.35 12.97
CA GLY A 798 28.11 77.26 12.67
C GLY A 798 27.21 77.59 13.86
N ALA A 799 27.56 78.63 14.63
CA ALA A 799 26.93 78.94 15.90
C ALA A 799 25.47 79.41 15.77
N GLU A 800 24.58 78.78 16.52
CA GLU A 800 23.18 79.16 16.67
C GLU A 800 22.88 79.38 18.15
N ARG A 801 22.39 80.57 18.51
CA ARG A 801 22.11 80.93 19.90
C ARG A 801 20.71 80.46 20.30
N ILE A 802 20.62 79.75 21.43
CA ILE A 802 19.37 79.37 22.08
C ILE A 802 19.34 80.01 23.46
N ALA A 803 18.48 81.02 23.63
CA ALA A 803 18.42 81.82 24.85
C ALA A 803 17.02 82.38 25.09
N GLY A 804 16.65 82.53 26.37
CA GLY A 804 15.53 83.33 26.83
C GLY A 804 15.97 84.46 27.75
N SER A 805 15.02 85.25 28.25
CA SER A 805 15.28 86.36 29.18
C SER A 805 15.77 85.90 30.57
N ASN A 806 15.59 84.62 30.89
CA ASN A 806 16.04 83.96 32.11
C ASN A 806 16.15 82.43 31.88
N ARG A 807 16.68 81.70 32.87
CA ARG A 807 16.89 80.24 32.82
C ARG A 807 15.65 79.41 32.48
N TYR A 808 14.46 79.86 32.88
CA TYR A 808 13.20 79.16 32.61
C TYR A 808 12.80 79.33 31.15
N SER A 809 12.86 80.55 30.63
CA SER A 809 12.60 80.82 29.22
C SER A 809 13.65 80.19 28.30
N THR A 810 14.92 80.10 28.70
CA THR A 810 15.96 79.35 27.96
C THR A 810 15.64 77.85 27.91
N ALA A 811 15.16 77.27 29.02
CA ALA A 811 14.73 75.87 29.04
C ALA A 811 13.52 75.61 28.12
N ILE A 812 12.57 76.55 28.04
CA ILE A 812 11.44 76.45 27.09
C ILE A 812 11.92 76.59 25.64
N ALA A 813 12.83 77.52 25.31
CA ALA A 813 13.38 77.64 23.96
C ALA A 813 14.10 76.35 23.50
N LEU A 814 14.80 75.68 24.43
CA LEU A 814 15.38 74.37 24.19
C LEU A 814 14.31 73.29 23.94
N ALA A 815 13.25 73.29 24.75
CA ALA A 815 12.14 72.34 24.60
C ALA A 815 11.38 72.54 23.29
N GLU A 816 11.10 73.78 22.88
CA GLU A 816 10.43 74.08 21.61
C GLU A 816 11.23 73.59 20.40
N LYS A 817 12.56 73.66 20.48
CA LYS A 817 13.45 73.24 19.41
C LYS A 817 13.66 71.73 19.35
N PHE A 818 13.83 71.07 20.50
CA PHE A 818 14.33 69.69 20.56
C PHE A 818 13.34 68.66 21.11
N LEU A 819 12.24 69.06 21.75
CA LEU A 819 11.25 68.12 22.25
C LEU A 819 10.39 67.58 21.08
N PRO A 820 10.27 66.26 20.89
CA PRO A 820 9.46 65.68 19.83
C PRO A 820 7.98 66.12 19.91
N ALA A 821 7.33 66.30 18.76
CA ALA A 821 5.94 66.76 18.70
C ALA A 821 4.93 65.80 19.37
N ALA A 822 5.23 64.50 19.37
CA ALA A 822 4.39 63.47 19.99
C ALA A 822 4.60 63.35 21.51
N THR A 823 5.54 64.10 22.10
CA THR A 823 5.85 63.96 23.52
C THR A 823 4.70 64.46 24.39
N LYS A 824 4.17 63.56 25.21
CA LYS A 824 3.06 63.80 26.14
C LYS A 824 3.44 63.79 27.63
N GLN A 825 4.71 63.54 27.90
CA GLN A 825 5.29 63.56 29.24
C GLN A 825 6.44 64.57 29.31
N ALA A 826 6.49 65.38 30.36
CA ALA A 826 7.63 66.25 30.66
C ALA A 826 8.31 65.86 31.98
N TYR A 827 9.60 66.15 32.14
CA TYR A 827 10.26 66.04 33.43
C TYR A 827 10.55 67.43 34.00
N ILE A 828 10.30 67.62 35.29
CA ILE A 828 10.36 68.92 35.96
C ILE A 828 11.47 68.89 37.00
N ALA A 829 12.33 69.90 36.99
CA ALA A 829 13.32 70.10 38.04
C ALA A 829 13.38 71.57 38.48
N THR A 830 13.85 71.81 39.71
CA THR A 830 13.99 73.18 40.21
C THR A 830 15.13 73.91 39.53
N GLY A 831 14.90 75.19 39.27
CA GLY A 831 15.88 76.09 38.68
C GLY A 831 16.78 76.80 39.70
N LEU A 832 16.80 76.38 40.97
CA LEU A 832 17.48 77.08 42.08
C LEU A 832 18.78 76.38 42.55
N ASP A 833 18.73 75.06 42.80
CA ASP A 833 19.87 74.17 43.06
C ASP A 833 19.62 72.86 42.28
N PHE A 834 20.59 72.38 41.52
CA PHE A 834 20.30 71.55 40.33
C PHE A 834 20.92 70.14 40.27
N PRO A 835 21.23 69.46 41.39
CA PRO A 835 21.77 68.10 41.30
C PRO A 835 20.75 67.10 40.69
N ASP A 836 19.46 67.31 40.95
CA ASP A 836 18.39 66.39 40.56
C ASP A 836 18.10 66.47 39.05
N ALA A 837 18.26 67.65 38.44
CA ALA A 837 18.09 67.86 36.99
C ALA A 837 19.13 67.08 36.17
N ILE A 838 20.35 66.94 36.68
CA ILE A 838 21.47 66.30 35.96
C ILE A 838 21.28 64.79 35.94
N ALA A 839 21.03 64.18 37.11
CA ALA A 839 20.75 62.75 37.18
C ALA A 839 19.50 62.40 36.34
N GLY A 840 18.49 63.28 36.35
CA GLY A 840 17.25 63.11 35.62
C GLY A 840 17.34 63.32 34.11
N GLY A 841 18.38 64.00 33.61
CA GLY A 841 18.55 64.30 32.19
C GLY A 841 18.63 63.05 31.31
N VAL A 842 19.31 62.01 31.78
CA VAL A 842 19.41 60.72 31.06
C VAL A 842 18.05 60.02 31.01
N LEU A 843 17.30 60.05 32.12
CA LEU A 843 15.96 59.45 32.21
C LEU A 843 14.99 60.16 31.26
N ALA A 844 15.01 61.49 31.25
CA ALA A 844 14.18 62.28 30.35
C ALA A 844 14.47 61.94 28.88
N ALA A 845 15.75 61.88 28.49
CA ALA A 845 16.15 61.48 27.13
C ALA A 845 15.72 60.04 26.78
N LYS A 846 15.80 59.11 27.75
CA LYS A 846 15.38 57.70 27.60
C LYS A 846 13.88 57.56 27.29
N TYR A 847 13.06 58.42 27.88
CA TYR A 847 11.61 58.44 27.64
C TYR A 847 11.17 59.43 26.55
N ASN A 848 12.06 59.78 25.61
CA ASN A 848 11.78 60.73 24.52
C ASN A 848 11.19 62.06 25.02
N SER A 849 11.71 62.54 26.13
CA SER A 849 11.29 63.76 26.82
C SER A 849 12.50 64.65 27.14
N GLY A 850 12.26 65.75 27.82
CA GLY A 850 13.29 66.70 28.26
C GLY A 850 13.01 67.24 29.65
N VAL A 851 14.03 67.87 30.24
CA VAL A 851 13.93 68.49 31.56
C VAL A 851 13.55 69.97 31.42
N LEU A 852 12.37 70.32 31.91
CA LEU A 852 11.91 71.69 32.07
C LEU A 852 12.28 72.21 33.46
N LEU A 853 12.65 73.49 33.54
CA LEU A 853 13.03 74.15 34.79
C LEU A 853 11.88 75.00 35.34
N VAL A 854 11.69 74.98 36.66
CA VAL A 854 10.69 75.80 37.37
C VAL A 854 11.27 76.52 38.58
N ARG A 855 10.64 77.61 39.02
CA ARG A 855 10.85 78.16 40.37
C ARG A 855 10.21 77.20 41.38
N GLY A 856 11.00 76.26 41.87
CA GLY A 856 10.49 75.18 42.72
C GLY A 856 9.95 75.62 44.08
N ASP A 857 10.20 76.87 44.48
CA ASP A 857 9.74 77.49 45.72
C ASP A 857 8.39 78.25 45.59
N LEU A 858 7.84 78.34 44.37
CA LEU A 858 6.53 78.96 44.13
C LEU A 858 5.42 77.90 44.11
N SER A 859 4.15 78.32 44.14
CA SER A 859 2.98 77.42 44.08
C SER A 859 2.52 77.07 42.66
N ALA A 860 3.04 77.75 41.63
CA ALA A 860 2.76 77.47 40.22
C ALA A 860 4.02 77.73 39.37
N PRO A 861 4.17 77.06 38.20
CA PRO A 861 5.28 77.34 37.29
C PRO A 861 5.23 78.79 36.78
N ASN A 862 6.36 79.35 36.35
CA ASN A 862 6.34 80.65 35.67
C ASN A 862 5.45 80.57 34.40
N GLN A 863 4.79 81.69 34.03
CA GLN A 863 3.80 81.70 32.95
C GLN A 863 4.27 81.03 31.66
N THR A 864 5.50 81.30 31.22
CA THR A 864 6.09 80.69 30.01
C THR A 864 6.12 79.15 30.06
N VAL A 865 6.31 78.56 31.23
CA VAL A 865 6.29 77.10 31.41
C VAL A 865 4.84 76.58 31.37
N GLN A 866 3.89 77.27 31.98
CA GLN A 866 2.47 76.92 31.93
C GLN A 866 1.95 76.91 30.48
N ASP A 867 2.22 77.98 29.73
CA ASP A 867 1.79 78.14 28.34
C ASP A 867 2.34 77.01 27.45
N PHE A 868 3.62 76.65 27.65
CA PHE A 868 4.26 75.56 26.92
C PHE A 868 3.60 74.20 27.19
N LEU A 869 3.34 73.87 28.47
CA LEU A 869 2.72 72.61 28.86
C LEU A 869 1.35 72.42 28.22
N LEU A 870 0.52 73.47 28.25
CA LEU A 870 -0.80 73.48 27.64
C LEU A 870 -0.72 73.38 26.11
N THR A 871 0.13 74.20 25.47
CA THR A 871 0.27 74.23 24.01
C THR A 871 0.80 72.92 23.44
N LYS A 872 1.73 72.24 24.12
CA LYS A 872 2.21 70.91 23.71
C LYS A 872 1.23 69.79 24.08
N GLY A 873 0.26 70.07 24.95
CA GLY A 873 -0.67 69.09 25.48
C GLY A 873 0.09 68.01 26.27
N ILE A 874 0.96 68.43 27.18
CA ILE A 874 1.60 67.53 28.15
C ILE A 874 0.51 67.07 29.11
N VAL A 875 0.38 65.75 29.29
CA VAL A 875 -0.66 65.13 30.15
C VAL A 875 -0.05 64.32 31.30
N SER A 876 1.28 64.36 31.45
CA SER A 876 1.97 63.71 32.56
C SER A 876 3.28 64.41 32.86
N ALA A 877 3.68 64.42 34.14
CA ALA A 877 4.92 65.04 34.57
C ALA A 877 5.66 64.20 35.60
N GLY A 878 6.97 64.02 35.40
CA GLY A 878 7.89 63.46 36.39
C GLY A 878 8.64 64.57 37.12
N ILE A 879 8.44 64.75 38.42
CA ILE A 879 9.10 65.78 39.22
C ILE A 879 10.36 65.20 39.87
N PHE A 880 11.53 65.74 39.53
CA PHE A 880 12.79 65.40 40.18
C PHE A 880 13.02 66.24 41.43
N GLY A 881 13.35 65.55 42.52
CA GLY A 881 13.70 66.16 43.79
C GLY A 881 12.55 66.19 44.81
N GLY A 882 12.94 66.27 46.09
CA GLY A 882 11.99 66.31 47.21
C GLY A 882 11.21 67.62 47.30
N THR A 883 10.34 67.74 48.30
CA THR A 883 9.50 68.93 48.52
C THR A 883 10.30 70.21 48.79
N GLY A 884 11.54 70.10 49.25
CA GLY A 884 12.45 71.24 49.39
C GLY A 884 13.04 71.76 48.08
N ALA A 885 13.00 70.96 46.99
CA ALA A 885 13.44 71.37 45.66
C ALA A 885 12.26 71.89 44.84
N VAL A 886 11.15 71.14 44.82
CA VAL A 886 9.88 71.49 44.19
C VAL A 886 8.78 71.29 45.23
N THR A 887 8.13 72.36 45.67
CA THR A 887 7.11 72.35 46.74
C THR A 887 5.95 71.38 46.46
N ALA A 888 5.23 71.00 47.52
CA ALA A 888 4.05 70.15 47.39
C ALA A 888 2.92 70.90 46.68
N GLU A 889 2.81 72.21 46.90
CA GLU A 889 1.85 73.09 46.24
C GLU A 889 2.07 73.13 44.72
N LEU A 890 3.34 73.21 44.27
CA LEU A 890 3.67 73.17 42.85
C LEU A 890 3.41 71.81 42.21
N GLU A 891 3.68 70.71 42.93
CA GLU A 891 3.29 69.38 42.47
C GLU A 891 1.77 69.25 42.32
N GLN A 892 1.01 69.76 43.29
CA GLN A 892 -0.45 69.76 43.23
C GLN A 892 -0.95 70.56 42.02
N TRP A 893 -0.32 71.70 41.71
CA TRP A 893 -0.65 72.46 40.50
C TRP A 893 -0.52 71.60 39.23
N PHE A 894 0.56 70.81 39.10
CA PHE A 894 0.69 69.90 37.96
C PHE A 894 -0.40 68.83 37.94
N ARG A 895 -0.77 68.27 39.10
CA ARG A 895 -1.83 67.25 39.21
C ARG A 895 -3.18 67.78 38.75
N ASP A 896 -3.47 69.03 39.05
CA ASP A 896 -4.75 69.65 38.73
C ASP A 896 -4.84 70.09 37.26
N ASN A 897 -3.70 70.34 36.59
CA ASN A 897 -3.64 70.98 35.26
C ASN A 897 -3.13 70.09 34.12
N LEU A 898 -2.62 68.88 34.39
CA LEU A 898 -2.10 67.95 33.36
C LEU A 898 -2.99 66.71 33.13
N ASN A 899 -4.22 66.67 33.65
CA ASN A 899 -5.13 65.54 33.42
C ASN A 899 -5.88 65.62 32.09
#